data_AF-A0A2H6KJW5-F1
#
_entry.id   AF-A0A2H6KJW5-F1
#
_cell.length_a   1.000
_cell.length_b   1.000
_cell.length_c   1.000
_cell.angle_alpha   90.00
_cell.angle_beta   90.00
_cell.angle_gamma   90.00
#
_symmetry.space_group_name_H-M   'P 1'
#
loop_
_entity.id
_entity.type
_entity.pdbx_description
1 polymer ?
#
loop_
_entity_poly.entity_id
_entity_poly.type
_entity_poly.pdbx_seq_one_letter_code
_entity_poly.pdbx_strand_id
1 'polypeptide(L)'
;MVAFAFQLNDVYEKQPYKVGKESHLKSVVDALNEKLCSGHDGFKRVIDLVADGVGRYNKEVERSNRKIKSKIERLLEQVGEEFESMITKIPGEEIFGKLQYIGEQCKNNVINARKQIKHETERLRKLSEKEWKDLKTMEMNIATVLQKLGVDVNSHISREVKTLVENLKALVQKIRNLLNDIFKQLSNYIFELEKWMKNADTMVNSAMEGTTEIADKKPGKNNQEMINAKAGQVKDWSGWLERYIADLSRLTGQVNGKVAALAGAFSDLGSDKNIKGIFDDLRGKALTIKSKVEMNSLNDTIQHNWENLKLKIKKLVEDIKGKDEDRTFGHIAKIMKSVAAWAKKFDDAKEMENEHDMKFDDVVQGWVEEILNNNHLVAGWIKEYFTKSHKGSESPYSIDGFWKKEDVTKRMAEYIMQNIEKSKITAAQTMLTPQEDDDRDKIETYVQAVQNVCNTFADALDKKLGSQEIDKLVEAVAQAIDKGFATPAHSLTGSEPKDYIAWAIKYTLHQLVGMGRGAAEELQSFIDAAKIDTNLKQIISSVESIGKQFDEDNNAHPDEDYGYHINKALQTVNPTIDKLHSQLNAATGQPSSGTNHADEVDKAIEAVKNKAIELTTGDTTGMAALSHEIKSNLVALTGEFAIAGKKVSEQLEKLKKEISLNKDGEGLHKIHKQLKELHGGAVTDALSAAEKFLKPDAYKLRDETIEKLRGQVDKEIENAKKLMIKQAQKIYVTSVKEMLKAFADKVQKELQDLPKQIDKERKEGFKGFMRTVEGKITDNATTDENIKKLKDLASESADTAEQKATLFKTLSTKFKEFFGPLKGYLDTEIMRLYKDSNAKKNPPVTIGDKDPHPYADALDAVQSKLNTLLDELHNSNHFTHSLTINLGNLSTALNSLVPTNFEGPCNTLPDVLKVGLRGFHAELEKAYVSVYDGVNFGASLTETKVHADGRTSGKLTTYGTKCAKVFLTLLSILSDDLNALKTICKGTCKFEKISKSTTLGEFLADNGFIVCKTDNQDGELRGNEKFRGQHIHTKLNENIDGAERNPHLPKCKKESEEITQAPAKYSLM
;
A
#
# COMPACT_ATOMS: atom_id res chain seq x y z
N MET A 1 -1.34 -3.72 75.35
CA MET A 1 -0.04 -3.16 75.79
C MET A 1 -0.11 -2.46 77.15
N VAL A 2 -1.10 -1.61 77.43
CA VAL A 2 -1.37 -1.13 78.81
C VAL A 2 -1.54 -2.31 79.78
N ALA A 3 -2.24 -3.37 79.36
CA ALA A 3 -2.33 -4.63 80.10
C ALA A 3 -0.97 -5.32 80.39
N PHE A 4 0.03 -5.17 79.50
CA PHE A 4 1.36 -5.74 79.67
C PHE A 4 2.19 -4.95 80.68
N ALA A 5 2.06 -3.61 80.69
CA ALA A 5 2.66 -2.76 81.72
C ALA A 5 2.06 -3.05 83.11
N PHE A 6 0.73 -3.23 83.19
CA PHE A 6 0.06 -3.66 84.42
C PHE A 6 0.54 -5.05 84.89
N GLN A 7 0.70 -6.02 83.98
CA GLN A 7 1.25 -7.33 84.33
C GLN A 7 2.70 -7.27 84.81
N LEU A 8 3.56 -6.45 84.19
CA LEU A 8 4.94 -6.26 84.64
C LEU A 8 5.03 -5.59 86.01
N ASN A 9 4.14 -4.61 86.27
CA ASN A 9 4.04 -3.97 87.58
C ASN A 9 3.53 -4.94 88.66
N ASP A 10 2.54 -5.78 88.31
CA ASP A 10 2.03 -6.85 89.19
C ASP A 10 3.11 -7.89 89.52
N VAL A 11 3.92 -8.28 88.52
CA VAL A 11 5.10 -9.15 88.69
C VAL A 11 6.16 -8.48 89.57
N TYR A 12 6.41 -7.18 89.42
CA TYR A 12 7.33 -6.43 90.28
C TYR A 12 6.86 -6.42 91.73
N GLU A 13 5.59 -6.12 91.99
CA GLU A 13 5.03 -6.02 93.35
C GLU A 13 5.02 -7.38 94.05
N LYS A 14 4.57 -8.44 93.36
CA LYS A 14 4.33 -9.76 93.95
C LYS A 14 5.55 -10.70 94.00
N GLN A 15 6.69 -10.36 93.40
CA GLN A 15 7.84 -11.27 93.35
C GLN A 15 8.74 -11.21 94.63
N PRO A 16 9.07 -12.36 95.25
CA PRO A 16 9.73 -12.41 96.56
C PRO A 16 11.27 -12.26 96.52
N TYR A 17 11.90 -12.22 95.34
CA TYR A 17 13.37 -12.12 95.21
C TYR A 17 13.85 -10.67 95.19
N LYS A 18 14.28 -10.20 96.36
CA LYS A 18 14.71 -8.81 96.60
C LYS A 18 15.81 -8.33 95.65
N VAL A 19 16.80 -9.18 95.37
CA VAL A 19 17.98 -8.84 94.54
C VAL A 19 17.59 -8.41 93.12
N GLY A 20 16.78 -9.21 92.41
CA GLY A 20 16.35 -8.86 91.05
C GLY A 20 15.22 -7.81 90.99
N LYS A 21 14.47 -7.65 92.09
CA LYS A 21 13.41 -6.64 92.24
C LYS A 21 14.02 -5.25 92.21
N GLU A 22 15.02 -5.04 93.04
CA GLU A 22 15.58 -3.72 93.33
C GLU A 22 16.61 -3.27 92.29
N SER A 23 17.34 -4.20 91.65
CA SER A 23 18.42 -3.84 90.71
C SER A 23 18.00 -3.71 89.24
N HIS A 24 16.92 -4.39 88.78
CA HIS A 24 16.62 -4.50 87.34
C HIS A 24 15.14 -4.34 86.97
N LEU A 25 14.20 -4.93 87.73
CA LEU A 25 12.76 -4.76 87.43
C LEU A 25 12.27 -3.34 87.77
N LYS A 26 12.80 -2.72 88.83
CA LYS A 26 12.45 -1.35 89.21
C LYS A 26 12.75 -0.34 88.10
N SER A 27 13.95 -0.35 87.54
CA SER A 27 14.33 0.57 86.45
C SER A 27 13.51 0.38 85.18
N VAL A 28 13.06 -0.85 84.91
CA VAL A 28 12.21 -1.17 83.74
C VAL A 28 10.79 -0.68 83.94
N VAL A 29 10.22 -0.87 85.14
CA VAL A 29 8.89 -0.36 85.51
C VAL A 29 8.87 1.16 85.52
N ASP A 30 9.91 1.80 86.08
CA ASP A 30 10.03 3.26 86.12
C ASP A 30 10.10 3.86 84.70
N ALA A 31 10.91 3.26 83.80
CA ALA A 31 11.03 3.69 82.40
C ALA A 31 9.76 3.45 81.58
N LEU A 32 9.00 2.37 81.86
CA LEU A 32 7.70 2.10 81.26
C LEU A 32 6.65 3.14 81.69
N ASN A 33 6.61 3.47 82.98
CA ASN A 33 5.67 4.45 83.53
C ASN A 33 5.93 5.85 82.96
N GLU A 34 7.19 6.23 82.75
CA GLU A 34 7.55 7.54 82.19
C GLU A 34 7.10 7.73 80.73
N LYS A 35 6.87 6.64 79.98
CA LYS A 35 6.55 6.68 78.53
C LYS A 35 5.12 6.22 78.20
N LEU A 36 4.29 5.94 79.21
CA LEU A 36 2.94 5.39 79.06
C LEU A 36 1.99 6.23 78.16
N CYS A 37 2.28 7.52 77.99
CA CYS A 37 1.46 8.47 77.21
C CYS A 37 2.16 9.03 75.96
N SER A 38 3.32 8.49 75.55
CA SER A 38 4.17 9.07 74.50
C SER A 38 4.03 8.45 73.11
N GLY A 39 2.97 7.66 72.88
CA GLY A 39 2.65 7.06 71.58
C GLY A 39 3.67 6.02 71.09
N HIS A 40 3.53 5.59 69.84
CA HIS A 40 4.30 4.48 69.23
C HIS A 40 5.83 4.64 69.36
N ASP A 41 6.36 5.85 69.18
CA ASP A 41 7.81 6.12 69.23
C ASP A 41 8.38 6.18 70.65
N GLY A 42 7.54 6.48 71.65
CA GLY A 42 7.88 6.32 73.05
C GLY A 42 8.01 4.85 73.44
N PHE A 43 7.05 4.02 73.00
CA PHE A 43 7.04 2.59 73.27
C PHE A 43 8.15 1.83 72.54
N LYS A 44 8.49 2.19 71.28
CA LYS A 44 9.60 1.58 70.54
C LYS A 44 10.95 1.74 71.27
N ARG A 45 11.17 2.88 71.93
CA ARG A 45 12.38 3.16 72.74
C ARG A 45 12.43 2.39 74.06
N VAL A 46 11.28 1.98 74.59
CA VAL A 46 11.16 1.27 75.87
C VAL A 46 11.21 -0.25 75.69
N ILE A 47 10.80 -0.78 74.53
CA ILE A 47 10.79 -2.22 74.25
C ILE A 47 12.19 -2.85 74.38
N ASP A 48 13.23 -2.22 73.84
CA ASP A 48 14.61 -2.75 73.94
C ASP A 48 15.11 -2.71 75.39
N LEU A 49 14.75 -1.67 76.15
CA LEU A 49 15.09 -1.49 77.56
C LEU A 49 14.41 -2.54 78.45
N VAL A 50 13.13 -2.84 78.16
CA VAL A 50 12.33 -3.87 78.84
C VAL A 50 12.89 -5.25 78.53
N ALA A 51 13.18 -5.54 77.26
CA ALA A 51 13.74 -6.83 76.85
C ALA A 51 15.13 -7.09 77.48
N ASP A 52 16.02 -6.09 77.50
CA ASP A 52 17.35 -6.19 78.09
C ASP A 52 17.30 -6.27 79.63
N GLY A 53 16.42 -5.48 80.27
CA GLY A 53 16.19 -5.53 81.71
C GLY A 53 15.58 -6.86 82.20
N VAL A 54 14.59 -7.39 81.49
CA VAL A 54 14.03 -8.73 81.75
C VAL A 54 15.06 -9.83 81.47
N GLY A 55 15.89 -9.68 80.43
CA GLY A 55 17.01 -10.57 80.13
C GLY A 55 18.06 -10.63 81.24
N ARG A 56 18.48 -9.48 81.78
CA ARG A 56 19.40 -9.39 82.93
C ARG A 56 18.81 -9.97 84.21
N TYR A 57 17.56 -9.64 84.53
CA TYR A 57 16.83 -10.25 85.66
C TYR A 57 16.83 -11.78 85.56
N ASN A 58 16.54 -12.31 84.36
CA ASN A 58 16.49 -13.75 84.14
C ASN A 58 17.83 -14.45 84.34
N LYS A 59 18.95 -13.83 83.95
CA LYS A 59 20.32 -14.36 84.16
C LYS A 59 20.73 -14.37 85.64
N GLU A 60 20.40 -13.34 86.40
CA GLU A 60 20.71 -13.30 87.84
C GLU A 60 19.86 -14.28 88.67
N VAL A 61 18.58 -14.46 88.30
CA VAL A 61 17.75 -15.53 88.87
C VAL A 61 18.34 -16.92 88.56
N GLU A 62 18.83 -17.16 87.35
CA GLU A 62 19.49 -18.42 86.96
C GLU A 62 20.79 -18.65 87.76
N ARG A 63 21.59 -17.60 88.00
CA ARG A 63 22.82 -17.66 88.80
C ARG A 63 22.54 -17.95 90.28
N SER A 64 21.50 -17.33 90.84
CA SER A 64 21.02 -17.59 92.19
C SER A 64 20.48 -19.02 92.33
N ASN A 65 19.69 -19.48 91.35
CA ASN A 65 19.18 -20.85 91.32
C ASN A 65 20.31 -21.90 91.20
N ARG A 66 21.36 -21.65 90.41
CA ARG A 66 22.55 -22.52 90.38
C ARG A 66 23.29 -22.58 91.72
N LYS A 67 23.42 -21.45 92.43
CA LYS A 67 23.98 -21.40 93.80
C LYS A 67 23.09 -22.14 94.82
N ILE A 68 21.77 -22.13 94.65
CA ILE A 68 20.84 -22.87 95.51
C ILE A 68 20.92 -24.36 95.21
N LYS A 69 20.95 -24.75 93.92
CA LYS A 69 21.12 -26.14 93.48
C LYS A 69 22.38 -26.77 94.08
N SER A 70 23.54 -26.10 94.00
CA SER A 70 24.79 -26.61 94.57
C SER A 70 24.86 -26.59 96.11
N LYS A 71 23.97 -25.85 96.78
CA LYS A 71 23.78 -25.93 98.23
C LYS A 71 22.84 -27.07 98.62
N ILE A 72 21.82 -27.35 97.81
CA ILE A 72 20.91 -28.47 97.98
C ILE A 72 21.61 -29.81 97.71
N GLU A 73 22.46 -29.89 96.68
CA GLU A 73 23.29 -31.07 96.40
C GLU A 73 24.24 -31.37 97.58
N ARG A 74 24.90 -30.35 98.12
CA ARG A 74 25.71 -30.48 99.35
C ARG A 74 24.89 -30.89 100.58
N LEU A 75 23.69 -30.34 100.76
CA LEU A 75 22.78 -30.72 101.85
C LEU A 75 22.33 -32.17 101.73
N LEU A 76 22.08 -32.67 100.52
CA LEU A 76 21.73 -34.07 100.27
C LEU A 76 22.93 -35.01 100.52
N GLU A 77 24.15 -34.60 100.17
CA GLU A 77 25.37 -35.34 100.53
C GLU A 77 25.60 -35.38 102.06
N GLN A 78 25.42 -34.25 102.75
CA GLN A 78 25.58 -34.16 104.21
C GLN A 78 24.51 -34.93 105.00
N VAL A 79 23.27 -34.98 104.49
CA VAL A 79 22.17 -35.77 105.11
C VAL A 79 22.27 -37.26 104.76
N GLY A 80 23.03 -37.64 103.72
CA GLY A 80 23.22 -39.03 103.30
C GLY A 80 24.24 -39.78 104.15
N GLU A 81 25.53 -39.57 103.90
CA GLU A 81 26.60 -40.41 104.49
C GLU A 81 27.02 -39.94 105.89
N GLU A 82 27.15 -38.63 106.10
CA GLU A 82 27.58 -38.07 107.38
C GLU A 82 26.51 -38.23 108.48
N PHE A 83 25.23 -38.03 108.14
CA PHE A 83 24.13 -38.16 109.09
C PHE A 83 23.85 -39.62 109.47
N GLU A 84 23.90 -40.56 108.52
CA GLU A 84 23.84 -42.01 108.84
C GLU A 84 25.02 -42.44 109.73
N SER A 85 26.22 -41.90 109.49
CA SER A 85 27.39 -42.09 110.37
C SER A 85 27.18 -41.52 111.78
N MET A 86 26.45 -40.40 111.92
CA MET A 86 26.10 -39.85 113.24
C MET A 86 24.99 -40.64 113.95
N ILE A 87 23.96 -41.09 113.24
CA ILE A 87 22.88 -41.93 113.80
C ILE A 87 23.44 -43.26 114.31
N THR A 88 24.38 -43.86 113.56
CA THR A 88 25.02 -45.13 113.96
C THR A 88 25.91 -44.99 115.19
N LYS A 89 26.40 -43.78 115.51
CA LYS A 89 27.14 -43.47 116.75
C LYS A 89 26.23 -43.32 117.99
N ILE A 90 24.91 -43.22 117.84
CA ILE A 90 23.97 -43.19 118.97
C ILE A 90 23.86 -44.61 119.56
N PRO A 91 24.13 -44.80 120.88
CA PRO A 91 24.14 -46.12 121.50
C PRO A 91 22.89 -46.96 121.17
N GLY A 92 23.11 -48.17 120.65
CA GLY A 92 22.05 -49.11 120.32
C GLY A 92 21.59 -49.94 121.51
N GLU A 93 20.56 -50.74 121.28
CA GLU A 93 19.96 -51.67 122.24
C GLU A 93 21.01 -52.57 122.94
N GLU A 94 22.04 -52.97 122.20
CA GLU A 94 23.18 -53.79 122.62
C GLU A 94 24.15 -53.06 123.58
N ILE A 95 24.33 -51.74 123.42
CA ILE A 95 25.19 -50.92 124.28
C ILE A 95 24.43 -50.54 125.56
N PHE A 96 23.13 -50.24 125.46
CA PHE A 96 22.27 -50.00 126.63
C PHE A 96 22.06 -51.25 127.49
N GLY A 97 22.03 -52.44 126.88
CA GLY A 97 21.96 -53.71 127.61
C GLY A 97 23.15 -53.96 128.55
N LYS A 98 24.31 -53.33 128.29
CA LYS A 98 25.51 -53.42 129.14
C LYS A 98 25.54 -52.39 130.27
N LEU A 99 24.65 -51.40 130.25
CA LEU A 99 24.53 -50.37 131.29
C LEU A 99 23.37 -50.74 132.21
N GLN A 100 23.66 -51.52 133.26
CA GLN A 100 22.68 -52.12 134.18
C GLN A 100 21.86 -51.10 135.00
N TYR A 101 22.07 -49.79 134.80
CA TYR A 101 21.47 -48.71 135.58
C TYR A 101 21.11 -47.49 134.72
N ILE A 102 20.16 -47.63 133.78
CA ILE A 102 19.43 -46.50 133.15
C ILE A 102 17.93 -46.81 133.21
N GLY A 103 17.09 -45.83 133.51
CA GLY A 103 15.64 -45.98 133.59
C GLY A 103 15.02 -46.47 132.27
N GLU A 104 14.15 -47.48 132.36
CA GLU A 104 13.56 -48.18 131.20
C GLU A 104 12.83 -47.24 130.23
N GLN A 105 12.19 -46.18 130.76
CA GLN A 105 11.52 -45.17 129.96
C GLN A 105 12.49 -44.29 129.15
N CYS A 106 13.63 -43.88 129.72
CA CYS A 106 14.63 -43.06 129.02
C CYS A 106 15.30 -43.86 127.88
N LYS A 107 15.59 -45.16 128.13
CA LYS A 107 16.11 -46.08 127.11
C LYS A 107 15.14 -46.22 125.91
N ASN A 108 13.87 -46.46 126.18
CA ASN A 108 12.86 -46.64 125.13
C ASN A 108 12.66 -45.37 124.29
N ASN A 109 12.71 -44.19 124.91
CA ASN A 109 12.58 -42.93 124.20
C ASN A 109 13.76 -42.64 123.26
N VAL A 110 15.00 -42.94 123.67
CA VAL A 110 16.19 -42.81 122.80
C VAL A 110 16.13 -43.78 121.62
N ILE A 111 15.72 -45.04 121.86
CA ILE A 111 15.58 -46.05 120.79
C ILE A 111 14.49 -45.66 119.79
N ASN A 112 13.35 -45.15 120.28
CA ASN A 112 12.25 -44.70 119.43
C ASN A 112 12.65 -43.50 118.58
N ALA A 113 13.29 -42.47 119.16
CA ALA A 113 13.79 -41.32 118.41
C ALA A 113 14.77 -41.75 117.29
N ARG A 114 15.70 -42.67 117.59
CA ARG A 114 16.61 -43.23 116.58
C ARG A 114 15.87 -43.94 115.44
N LYS A 115 14.86 -44.77 115.74
CA LYS A 115 14.05 -45.48 114.74
C LYS A 115 13.25 -44.50 113.87
N GLN A 116 12.64 -43.47 114.48
CA GLN A 116 11.85 -42.46 113.77
C GLN A 116 12.72 -41.60 112.84
N ILE A 117 13.90 -41.16 113.32
CA ILE A 117 14.84 -40.39 112.50
C ILE A 117 15.30 -41.22 111.30
N LYS A 118 15.65 -42.50 111.49
CA LYS A 118 16.03 -43.40 110.38
C LYS A 118 14.91 -43.56 109.34
N HIS A 119 13.67 -43.71 109.79
CA HIS A 119 12.51 -43.79 108.90
C HIS A 119 12.32 -42.50 108.09
N GLU A 120 12.45 -41.33 108.74
CA GLU A 120 12.29 -40.04 108.05
C GLU A 120 13.43 -39.76 107.06
N THR A 121 14.66 -40.22 107.35
CA THR A 121 15.80 -40.18 106.41
C THR A 121 15.51 -40.97 105.14
N GLU A 122 15.02 -42.21 105.27
CA GLU A 122 14.69 -43.05 104.11
C GLU A 122 13.50 -42.50 103.31
N ARG A 123 12.52 -41.90 103.99
CA ARG A 123 11.39 -41.22 103.35
C ARG A 123 11.87 -40.01 102.52
N LEU A 124 12.73 -39.16 103.09
CA LEU A 124 13.33 -38.02 102.39
C LEU A 124 14.12 -38.48 101.16
N ARG A 125 14.91 -39.56 101.29
CA ARG A 125 15.68 -40.13 100.18
C ARG A 125 14.78 -40.56 99.01
N LYS A 126 13.73 -41.35 99.29
CA LYS A 126 12.79 -41.83 98.26
C LYS A 126 12.03 -40.69 97.57
N LEU A 127 11.55 -39.71 98.34
CA LEU A 127 10.82 -38.58 97.77
C LEU A 127 11.74 -37.68 96.93
N SER A 128 12.97 -37.42 97.38
CA SER A 128 13.98 -36.67 96.61
C SER A 128 14.32 -37.35 95.28
N GLU A 129 14.51 -38.68 95.29
CA GLU A 129 14.78 -39.46 94.07
C GLU A 129 13.59 -39.40 93.09
N LYS A 130 12.35 -39.48 93.61
CA LYS A 130 11.14 -39.35 92.80
C LYS A 130 11.05 -37.95 92.15
N GLU A 131 11.20 -36.88 92.93
CA GLU A 131 11.14 -35.51 92.42
C GLU A 131 12.20 -35.24 91.33
N TRP A 132 13.37 -35.86 91.44
CA TRP A 132 14.39 -35.78 90.39
C TRP A 132 13.99 -36.50 89.10
N LYS A 133 13.40 -37.71 89.20
CA LYS A 133 12.88 -38.46 88.04
C LYS A 133 11.73 -37.70 87.36
N ASP A 134 10.85 -37.09 88.14
CA ASP A 134 9.73 -36.28 87.64
C ASP A 134 10.25 -35.03 86.91
N LEU A 135 11.27 -34.34 87.45
CA LEU A 135 11.94 -33.25 86.74
C LEU A 135 12.54 -33.70 85.40
N LYS A 136 13.27 -34.82 85.37
CA LYS A 136 13.89 -35.33 84.14
C LYS A 136 12.85 -35.69 83.07
N THR A 137 11.75 -36.31 83.51
CA THR A 137 10.62 -36.65 82.63
C THR A 137 9.97 -35.39 82.06
N MET A 138 9.77 -34.36 82.89
CA MET A 138 9.24 -33.07 82.45
C MET A 138 10.17 -32.36 81.46
N GLU A 139 11.49 -32.34 81.72
CA GLU A 139 12.50 -31.76 80.80
C GLU A 139 12.43 -32.45 79.42
N MET A 140 12.32 -33.79 79.39
CA MET A 140 12.17 -34.55 78.14
C MET A 140 10.86 -34.21 77.42
N ASN A 141 9.72 -34.24 78.13
CA ASN A 141 8.42 -33.96 77.54
C ASN A 141 8.34 -32.53 76.96
N ILE A 142 8.87 -31.52 77.67
CA ILE A 142 8.96 -30.15 77.18
C ILE A 142 9.77 -30.10 75.89
N ALA A 143 10.95 -30.75 75.86
CA ALA A 143 11.80 -30.77 74.68
C ALA A 143 11.10 -31.43 73.48
N THR A 144 10.48 -32.60 73.67
CA THR A 144 9.81 -33.35 72.61
C THR A 144 8.60 -32.61 72.06
N VAL A 145 7.74 -32.07 72.91
CA VAL A 145 6.51 -31.37 72.47
C VAL A 145 6.86 -30.09 71.72
N LEU A 146 7.79 -29.28 72.24
CA LEU A 146 8.20 -28.04 71.57
C LEU A 146 8.96 -28.30 70.27
N GLN A 147 9.77 -29.35 70.20
CA GLN A 147 10.42 -29.76 68.95
C GLN A 147 9.37 -30.17 67.90
N LYS A 148 8.37 -30.97 68.28
CA LYS A 148 7.27 -31.34 67.38
C LYS A 148 6.50 -30.11 66.89
N LEU A 149 6.17 -29.19 67.81
CA LEU A 149 5.49 -27.93 67.46
C LEU A 149 6.32 -27.11 66.46
N GLY A 150 7.63 -27.00 66.68
CA GLY A 150 8.54 -26.31 65.75
C GLY A 150 8.53 -26.93 64.36
N VAL A 151 8.58 -28.27 64.26
CA VAL A 151 8.48 -28.99 62.98
C VAL A 151 7.13 -28.75 62.30
N ASP A 152 6.02 -28.84 63.03
CA ASP A 152 4.67 -28.65 62.50
C ASP A 152 4.46 -27.22 61.96
N VAL A 153 4.86 -26.21 62.73
CA VAL A 153 4.76 -24.79 62.33
C VAL A 153 5.65 -24.49 61.13
N ASN A 154 6.92 -24.93 61.15
CA ASN A 154 7.84 -24.74 60.03
C ASN A 154 7.35 -25.44 58.75
N SER A 155 6.71 -26.60 58.88
CA SER A 155 6.11 -27.33 57.76
C SER A 155 4.90 -26.58 57.19
N HIS A 156 4.05 -26.01 58.05
CA HIS A 156 2.93 -25.17 57.65
C HIS A 156 3.39 -23.91 56.93
N ILE A 157 4.36 -23.16 57.47
CA ILE A 157 4.97 -21.98 56.82
C ILE A 157 5.51 -22.34 55.43
N SER A 158 6.25 -23.46 55.35
CA SER A 158 6.83 -23.90 54.08
C SER A 158 5.75 -24.19 53.03
N ARG A 159 4.62 -24.78 53.44
CA ARG A 159 3.49 -25.06 52.57
C ARG A 159 2.81 -23.77 52.10
N GLU A 160 2.46 -22.87 53.01
CA GLU A 160 1.74 -21.63 52.69
C GLU A 160 2.58 -20.69 51.82
N VAL A 161 3.88 -20.51 52.13
CA VAL A 161 4.77 -19.67 51.31
C VAL A 161 4.98 -20.28 49.91
N LYS A 162 5.11 -21.61 49.80
CA LYS A 162 5.16 -22.30 48.50
C LYS A 162 3.89 -22.03 47.69
N THR A 163 2.71 -22.20 48.30
CA THR A 163 1.42 -21.97 47.66
C THR A 163 1.28 -20.52 47.19
N LEU A 164 1.64 -19.53 48.02
CA LEU A 164 1.60 -18.13 47.64
C LEU A 164 2.48 -17.84 46.42
N VAL A 165 3.71 -18.36 46.41
CA VAL A 165 4.65 -18.14 45.31
C VAL A 165 4.18 -18.82 44.03
N GLU A 166 3.62 -20.03 44.08
CA GLU A 166 3.04 -20.67 42.90
C GLU A 166 1.82 -19.90 42.36
N ASN A 167 0.98 -19.34 43.24
CA ASN A 167 -0.13 -18.48 42.82
C ASN A 167 0.37 -17.20 42.13
N LEU A 168 1.39 -16.54 42.67
CA LEU A 168 2.03 -15.36 42.05
C LEU A 168 2.66 -15.72 40.69
N LYS A 169 3.35 -16.86 40.60
CA LYS A 169 3.90 -17.35 39.32
C LYS A 169 2.78 -17.61 38.31
N ALA A 170 1.66 -18.20 38.72
CA ALA A 170 0.53 -18.42 37.82
C ALA A 170 -0.03 -17.09 37.27
N LEU A 171 -0.10 -16.03 38.09
CA LEU A 171 -0.51 -14.69 37.65
C LEU A 171 0.51 -14.07 36.69
N VAL A 172 1.80 -14.12 37.00
CA VAL A 172 2.86 -13.59 36.12
C VAL A 172 2.95 -14.38 34.81
N GLN A 173 2.67 -15.69 34.83
CA GLN A 173 2.62 -16.51 33.62
C GLN A 173 1.47 -16.08 32.69
N LYS A 174 0.32 -15.64 33.22
CA LYS A 174 -0.75 -15.05 32.41
C LYS A 174 -0.29 -13.74 31.76
N ILE A 175 0.39 -12.87 32.50
CA ILE A 175 0.97 -11.63 31.96
C ILE A 175 1.99 -11.94 30.86
N ARG A 176 2.90 -12.90 31.09
CA ARG A 176 3.88 -13.35 30.10
C ARG A 176 3.20 -13.83 28.81
N ASN A 177 2.13 -14.61 28.91
CA ASN A 177 1.39 -15.08 27.73
C ASN A 177 0.80 -13.91 26.93
N LEU A 178 0.17 -12.95 27.60
CA LEU A 178 -0.37 -11.75 26.96
C LEU A 178 0.73 -10.90 26.30
N LEU A 179 1.86 -10.70 26.99
CA LEU A 179 3.01 -9.98 26.43
C LEU A 179 3.58 -10.69 25.20
N ASN A 180 3.63 -12.02 25.20
CA ASN A 180 4.09 -12.82 24.07
C ASN A 180 3.14 -12.72 22.87
N ASP A 181 1.83 -12.68 23.11
CA ASP A 181 0.84 -12.47 22.05
C ASP A 181 0.92 -11.05 21.48
N ILE A 182 1.10 -10.03 22.33
CA ILE A 182 1.36 -8.64 21.91
C ILE A 182 2.66 -8.56 21.10
N PHE A 183 3.73 -9.22 21.54
CA PHE A 183 5.00 -9.28 20.83
C PHE A 183 4.82 -9.83 19.42
N LYS A 184 4.14 -10.98 19.28
CA LYS A 184 3.85 -11.57 17.96
C LYS A 184 3.00 -10.66 17.08
N GLN A 185 1.95 -10.05 17.63
CA GLN A 185 1.09 -9.13 16.88
C GLN A 185 1.84 -7.90 16.40
N LEU A 186 2.63 -7.26 17.28
CA LEU A 186 3.50 -6.14 16.91
C LEU A 186 4.49 -6.53 15.82
N SER A 187 5.12 -7.71 15.94
CA SER A 187 6.02 -8.24 14.91
C SER A 187 5.32 -8.35 13.55
N ASN A 188 4.09 -8.87 13.53
CA ASN A 188 3.29 -9.00 12.33
C ASN A 188 2.88 -7.64 11.75
N TYR A 189 2.46 -6.69 12.59
CA TYR A 189 2.15 -5.33 12.14
C TYR A 189 3.36 -4.60 11.57
N ILE A 190 4.53 -4.75 12.20
CA ILE A 190 5.80 -4.21 11.67
C ILE A 190 6.09 -4.80 10.29
N PHE A 191 5.96 -6.12 10.14
CA PHE A 191 6.22 -6.81 8.89
C PHE A 191 5.26 -6.37 7.77
N GLU A 192 3.95 -6.35 8.04
CA GLU A 192 2.94 -5.92 7.06
C GLU A 192 3.10 -4.44 6.70
N LEU A 193 3.40 -3.58 7.69
CA LEU A 193 3.69 -2.17 7.44
C LEU A 193 4.94 -2.00 6.57
N GLU A 194 6.01 -2.75 6.84
CA GLU A 194 7.25 -2.72 6.03
C GLU A 194 6.96 -3.17 4.58
N LYS A 195 6.11 -4.18 4.40
CA LYS A 195 5.66 -4.65 3.08
C LYS A 195 4.82 -3.59 2.35
N TRP A 196 3.86 -2.96 3.04
CA TRP A 196 3.07 -1.86 2.50
C TRP A 196 3.94 -0.68 2.07
N MET A 197 4.91 -0.29 2.91
CA MET A 197 5.87 0.76 2.57
C MET A 197 6.70 0.42 1.32
N LYS A 198 7.19 -0.83 1.18
CA LYS A 198 7.92 -1.27 -0.03
C LYS A 198 7.05 -1.23 -1.29
N ASN A 199 5.81 -1.69 -1.18
CA ASN A 199 4.86 -1.65 -2.30
C ASN A 199 4.55 -0.20 -2.69
N ALA A 200 4.30 0.67 -1.71
CA ALA A 200 3.99 2.07 -1.95
C ALA A 200 5.19 2.82 -2.56
N ASP A 201 6.40 2.58 -2.09
CA ASP A 201 7.63 3.13 -2.68
C ASP A 201 7.80 2.65 -4.13
N THR A 202 7.54 1.38 -4.42
CA THR A 202 7.56 0.84 -5.81
C THR A 202 6.54 1.56 -6.70
N MET A 203 5.30 1.70 -6.24
CA MET A 203 4.23 2.38 -6.98
C MET A 203 4.55 3.86 -7.23
N VAL A 204 5.06 4.56 -6.22
CA VAL A 204 5.46 5.98 -6.36
C VAL A 204 6.66 6.11 -7.30
N ASN A 205 7.66 5.23 -7.23
CA ASN A 205 8.79 5.24 -8.16
C ASN A 205 8.35 5.01 -9.60
N SER A 206 7.46 4.04 -9.87
CA SER A 206 6.91 3.83 -11.22
C SER A 206 6.07 5.01 -11.70
N ALA A 207 5.26 5.63 -10.82
CA ALA A 207 4.52 6.84 -11.17
C ALA A 207 5.48 8.00 -11.48
N MET A 208 6.54 8.15 -10.67
CA MET A 208 7.59 9.15 -10.87
C MET A 208 8.25 9.01 -12.23
N GLU A 209 8.64 7.79 -12.64
CA GLU A 209 9.19 7.52 -13.99
C GLU A 209 8.28 8.05 -15.09
N GLY A 210 6.98 7.72 -15.03
CA GLY A 210 5.99 8.23 -15.99
C GLY A 210 5.89 9.75 -16.00
N THR A 211 5.89 10.40 -14.83
CA THR A 211 5.93 11.87 -14.74
C THR A 211 7.23 12.48 -15.22
N THR A 212 8.38 11.82 -15.05
CA THR A 212 9.65 12.27 -15.61
C THR A 212 9.60 12.27 -17.12
N GLU A 213 9.03 11.24 -17.75
CA GLU A 213 8.82 11.23 -19.20
C GLU A 213 7.93 12.40 -19.67
N ILE A 214 6.89 12.73 -18.91
CA ILE A 214 6.03 13.89 -19.17
C ILE A 214 6.82 15.20 -19.02
N ALA A 215 7.61 15.34 -17.94
CA ALA A 215 8.47 16.50 -17.65
C ALA A 215 9.53 16.72 -18.74
N ASP A 216 10.04 15.63 -19.32
CA ASP A 216 11.03 15.62 -20.41
C ASP A 216 10.42 15.84 -21.80
N LYS A 217 9.14 16.27 -21.87
CA LYS A 217 8.43 16.55 -23.12
C LYS A 217 8.30 15.33 -24.03
N LYS A 218 8.35 14.10 -23.51
CA LYS A 218 8.17 12.87 -24.31
C LYS A 218 6.75 12.55 -24.77
N PRO A 219 5.64 13.05 -24.17
CA PRO A 219 4.29 12.69 -24.62
C PRO A 219 4.08 12.95 -26.11
N GLY A 220 3.74 11.89 -26.85
CA GLY A 220 3.57 11.96 -28.30
C GLY A 220 4.85 12.27 -29.07
N LYS A 221 6.06 11.95 -28.55
CA LYS A 221 7.36 12.24 -29.18
C LYS A 221 7.42 11.89 -30.67
N ASN A 222 6.95 10.71 -31.07
CA ASN A 222 6.91 10.31 -32.49
C ASN A 222 6.03 11.27 -33.31
N ASN A 223 4.87 11.67 -32.77
CA ASN A 223 4.00 12.65 -33.42
C ASN A 223 4.64 14.04 -33.43
N GLN A 224 5.37 14.44 -32.39
CA GLN A 224 6.12 15.70 -32.37
C GLN A 224 7.18 15.73 -33.47
N GLU A 225 7.96 14.65 -33.62
CA GLU A 225 8.97 14.49 -34.66
C GLU A 225 8.32 14.52 -36.05
N MET A 226 7.20 13.81 -36.24
CA MET A 226 6.43 13.83 -37.48
C MET A 226 5.86 15.23 -37.80
N ILE A 227 5.29 15.94 -36.81
CA ILE A 227 4.77 17.30 -36.99
C ILE A 227 5.91 18.27 -37.31
N ASN A 228 7.06 18.16 -36.63
CA ASN A 228 8.24 18.97 -36.92
C ASN A 228 8.79 18.70 -38.33
N ALA A 229 8.80 17.43 -38.76
CA ALA A 229 9.19 17.04 -40.11
C ALA A 229 8.20 17.59 -41.15
N LYS A 230 6.89 17.50 -40.90
CA LYS A 230 5.83 18.04 -41.76
C LYS A 230 5.88 19.57 -41.84
N ALA A 231 6.09 20.26 -40.72
CA ALA A 231 6.35 21.70 -40.69
C ALA A 231 7.62 22.06 -41.49
N GLY A 232 8.66 21.22 -41.39
CA GLY A 232 9.83 21.30 -42.27
C GLY A 232 9.48 21.21 -43.75
N GLN A 233 8.68 20.23 -44.16
CA GLN A 233 8.21 20.08 -45.55
C GLN A 233 7.41 21.31 -46.03
N VAL A 234 6.57 21.91 -45.18
CA VAL A 234 5.84 23.15 -45.49
C VAL A 234 6.81 24.30 -45.74
N LYS A 235 7.86 24.43 -44.92
CA LYS A 235 8.92 25.42 -45.14
C LYS A 235 9.68 25.17 -46.46
N ASP A 236 9.98 23.91 -46.77
CA ASP A 236 10.69 23.55 -48.00
C ASP A 236 9.84 23.85 -49.25
N TRP A 237 8.52 23.62 -49.19
CA TRP A 237 7.58 24.02 -50.24
C TRP A 237 7.53 25.54 -50.43
N SER A 238 7.58 26.32 -49.35
CA SER A 238 7.72 27.79 -49.42
C SER A 238 8.95 28.17 -50.24
N GLY A 239 10.12 27.59 -49.92
CA GLY A 239 11.36 27.87 -50.65
C GLY A 239 11.39 27.33 -52.10
N TRP A 240 10.65 26.27 -52.40
CA TRP A 240 10.47 25.81 -53.78
C TRP A 240 9.58 26.77 -54.59
N LEU A 241 8.44 27.20 -54.02
CA LEU A 241 7.52 28.15 -54.65
C LEU A 241 8.21 29.49 -54.95
N GLU A 242 8.96 30.04 -54.00
CA GLU A 242 9.74 31.27 -54.21
C GLU A 242 10.71 31.15 -55.39
N ARG A 243 11.44 30.04 -55.50
CA ARG A 243 12.34 29.78 -56.63
C ARG A 243 11.60 29.61 -57.95
N TYR A 244 10.50 28.88 -57.95
CA TYR A 244 9.67 28.64 -59.14
C TYR A 244 9.08 29.95 -59.68
N ILE A 245 8.58 30.82 -58.80
CA ILE A 245 8.06 32.14 -59.14
C ILE A 245 9.17 33.05 -59.70
N ALA A 246 10.37 33.02 -59.10
CA ALA A 246 11.52 33.77 -59.59
C ALA A 246 11.96 33.31 -61.00
N ASP A 247 11.97 32.01 -61.26
CA ASP A 247 12.30 31.46 -62.57
C ASP A 247 11.25 31.80 -63.64
N LEU A 248 9.95 31.72 -63.30
CA LEU A 248 8.88 32.16 -64.20
C LEU A 248 8.99 33.66 -64.55
N SER A 249 9.29 34.50 -63.56
CA SER A 249 9.49 35.94 -63.74
C SER A 249 10.71 36.23 -64.63
N ARG A 250 11.79 35.46 -64.46
CA ARG A 250 12.99 35.56 -65.31
C ARG A 250 12.71 35.13 -66.75
N LEU A 251 12.04 34.00 -66.96
CA LEU A 251 11.72 33.49 -68.30
C LEU A 251 10.77 34.42 -69.07
N THR A 252 9.74 34.94 -68.40
CA THR A 252 8.83 35.95 -69.00
C THR A 252 9.57 37.25 -69.33
N GLY A 253 10.46 37.72 -68.44
CA GLY A 253 11.35 38.85 -68.72
C GLY A 253 12.26 38.62 -69.93
N GLN A 254 12.82 37.41 -70.09
CA GLN A 254 13.65 37.06 -71.24
C GLN A 254 12.87 37.06 -72.55
N VAL A 255 11.64 36.53 -72.57
CA VAL A 255 10.77 36.55 -73.76
C VAL A 255 10.46 37.99 -74.18
N ASN A 256 10.06 38.86 -73.25
CA ASN A 256 9.83 40.28 -73.53
C ASN A 256 11.08 40.99 -74.05
N GLY A 257 12.24 40.73 -73.44
CA GLY A 257 13.51 41.28 -73.90
C GLY A 257 13.86 40.86 -75.33
N LYS A 258 13.58 39.60 -75.71
CA LYS A 258 13.81 39.08 -77.07
C LYS A 258 12.83 39.64 -78.10
N VAL A 259 11.54 39.79 -77.75
CA VAL A 259 10.53 40.43 -78.62
C VAL A 259 10.88 41.91 -78.85
N ALA A 260 11.28 42.63 -77.79
CA ALA A 260 11.73 44.01 -77.91
C ALA A 260 12.98 44.16 -78.78
N ALA A 261 13.95 43.23 -78.66
CA ALA A 261 15.13 43.21 -79.52
C ALA A 261 14.78 42.94 -80.99
N LEU A 262 13.84 42.03 -81.26
CA LEU A 262 13.33 41.75 -82.60
C LEU A 262 12.61 42.98 -83.19
N ALA A 263 11.75 43.64 -82.40
CA ALA A 263 11.10 44.88 -82.81
C ALA A 263 12.11 45.99 -83.13
N GLY A 264 13.22 46.06 -82.39
CA GLY A 264 14.31 47.00 -82.67
C GLY A 264 14.99 46.84 -84.03
N ALA A 265 14.84 45.68 -84.71
CA ALA A 265 15.38 45.46 -86.06
C ALA A 265 14.57 46.16 -87.16
N PHE A 266 13.35 46.63 -86.87
CA PHE A 266 12.49 47.35 -87.80
C PHE A 266 12.47 48.84 -87.43
N SER A 267 13.22 49.66 -88.16
CA SER A 267 13.47 51.08 -87.83
C SER A 267 12.23 51.97 -87.81
N ASP A 268 11.17 51.56 -88.51
CA ASP A 268 9.99 52.39 -88.77
C ASP A 268 8.79 52.02 -87.88
N LEU A 269 8.96 51.06 -86.96
CA LEU A 269 7.92 50.70 -85.99
C LEU A 269 7.69 51.83 -84.99
N GLY A 270 6.43 52.25 -84.86
CA GLY A 270 5.99 53.25 -83.87
C GLY A 270 6.01 52.73 -82.42
N SER A 271 4.94 53.03 -81.67
CA SER A 271 4.81 52.62 -80.25
C SER A 271 4.68 51.12 -80.04
N ASP A 272 4.21 50.39 -81.05
CA ASP A 272 3.82 48.98 -80.93
C ASP A 272 5.02 48.06 -81.19
N LYS A 273 5.97 48.04 -80.25
CA LYS A 273 7.17 47.19 -80.31
C LYS A 273 6.91 45.74 -79.88
N ASN A 274 5.82 45.17 -80.36
CA ASN A 274 5.35 43.81 -80.07
C ASN A 274 5.18 43.02 -81.38
N ILE A 275 4.80 41.73 -81.28
CA ILE A 275 4.73 40.86 -82.46
C ILE A 275 3.67 41.37 -83.44
N LYS A 276 2.53 41.83 -82.93
CA LYS A 276 1.49 42.48 -83.73
C LYS A 276 2.01 43.67 -84.53
N GLY A 277 2.73 44.59 -83.89
CA GLY A 277 3.27 45.78 -84.56
C GLY A 277 4.25 45.43 -85.67
N ILE A 278 5.15 44.46 -85.47
CA ILE A 278 6.09 43.98 -86.51
C ILE A 278 5.33 43.48 -87.75
N PHE A 279 4.31 42.65 -87.56
CA PHE A 279 3.55 42.09 -88.68
C PHE A 279 2.66 43.13 -89.37
N ASP A 280 2.14 44.12 -88.63
CA ASP A 280 1.38 45.24 -89.18
C ASP A 280 2.26 46.14 -90.09
N ASP A 281 3.52 46.43 -89.72
CA ASP A 281 4.47 47.19 -90.55
C ASP A 281 4.83 46.44 -91.84
N LEU A 282 5.18 45.15 -91.72
CA LEU A 282 5.48 44.30 -92.88
C LEU A 282 4.31 44.25 -93.87
N ARG A 283 3.06 44.14 -93.37
CA ARG A 283 1.86 44.21 -94.21
C ARG A 283 1.76 45.54 -94.94
N GLY A 284 1.96 46.66 -94.23
CA GLY A 284 1.92 48.00 -94.81
C GLY A 284 2.93 48.17 -95.95
N LYS A 285 4.17 47.72 -95.75
CA LYS A 285 5.23 47.75 -96.77
C LYS A 285 4.88 46.89 -97.99
N ALA A 286 4.37 45.67 -97.78
CA ALA A 286 3.93 44.81 -98.88
C ALA A 286 2.76 45.42 -99.68
N LEU A 287 1.83 46.10 -99.01
CA LEU A 287 0.72 46.80 -99.66
C LEU A 287 1.21 47.97 -100.53
N THR A 288 2.17 48.76 -100.05
CA THR A 288 2.78 49.85 -100.82
C THR A 288 3.43 49.33 -102.10
N ILE A 289 4.21 48.24 -102.01
CA ILE A 289 4.85 47.61 -103.18
C ILE A 289 3.79 47.15 -104.18
N LYS A 290 2.74 46.46 -103.70
CA LYS A 290 1.62 46.01 -104.53
C LYS A 290 1.00 47.18 -105.31
N SER A 291 0.72 48.29 -104.63
CA SER A 291 0.06 49.46 -105.23
C SER A 291 0.85 50.15 -106.36
N LYS A 292 2.18 49.97 -106.43
CA LYS A 292 3.05 50.64 -107.42
C LYS A 292 3.38 49.77 -108.64
N VAL A 293 3.24 48.46 -108.53
CA VAL A 293 3.60 47.51 -109.61
C VAL A 293 2.37 47.07 -110.40
N GLU A 294 1.30 46.70 -109.69
CA GLU A 294 0.10 46.11 -110.28
C GLU A 294 -0.70 47.12 -111.12
N MET A 295 -1.43 46.64 -112.11
CA MET A 295 -2.33 47.47 -112.90
C MET A 295 -3.45 48.02 -111.99
N ASN A 296 -3.56 49.34 -111.92
CA ASN A 296 -4.64 50.01 -111.21
C ASN A 296 -5.20 51.16 -112.07
N SER A 297 -6.21 51.86 -111.54
CA SER A 297 -6.88 52.98 -112.23
C SER A 297 -6.07 54.28 -112.25
N LEU A 298 -4.86 54.29 -111.69
CA LEU A 298 -3.98 55.45 -111.60
C LEU A 298 -2.86 55.27 -112.63
N ASN A 299 -2.59 56.31 -113.42
CA ASN A 299 -1.62 56.26 -114.52
C ASN A 299 -0.15 56.21 -114.04
N ASP A 300 0.13 55.79 -112.80
CA ASP A 300 1.44 55.86 -112.16
C ASP A 300 2.09 54.48 -111.88
N THR A 301 1.48 53.38 -112.34
CA THR A 301 2.06 52.03 -112.17
C THR A 301 2.88 51.59 -113.37
N ILE A 302 3.83 50.70 -113.10
CA ILE A 302 4.76 50.19 -114.11
C ILE A 302 3.99 49.46 -115.22
N GLN A 303 3.06 48.58 -114.85
CA GLN A 303 2.28 47.81 -115.81
C GLN A 303 1.33 48.68 -116.65
N HIS A 304 0.67 49.68 -116.04
CA HIS A 304 -0.21 50.59 -116.77
C HIS A 304 0.54 51.42 -117.81
N ASN A 305 1.71 51.96 -117.46
CA ASN A 305 2.49 52.81 -118.37
C ASN A 305 3.11 52.02 -119.54
N TRP A 306 3.49 50.76 -119.32
CA TRP A 306 4.05 49.89 -120.35
C TRP A 306 3.04 49.56 -121.47
N GLU A 307 1.80 49.20 -121.13
CA GLU A 307 0.75 48.89 -122.11
C GLU A 307 0.39 50.10 -123.00
N ASN A 308 0.35 51.30 -122.43
CA ASN A 308 0.06 52.52 -123.19
C ASN A 308 1.17 52.87 -124.19
N LEU A 309 2.44 52.61 -123.86
CA LEU A 309 3.56 52.88 -124.76
C LEU A 309 3.52 51.97 -125.99
N LYS A 310 3.21 50.69 -125.77
CA LYS A 310 3.04 49.68 -126.82
C LYS A 310 2.01 50.09 -127.87
N LEU A 311 0.84 50.58 -127.43
CA LEU A 311 -0.24 51.00 -128.33
C LEU A 311 0.13 52.19 -129.24
N LYS A 312 0.86 53.19 -128.70
CA LYS A 312 1.20 54.40 -129.47
C LYS A 312 2.18 54.13 -130.60
N ILE A 313 3.20 53.29 -130.38
CA ILE A 313 4.24 53.03 -131.38
C ILE A 313 3.69 52.18 -132.54
N LYS A 314 2.83 51.19 -132.26
CA LYS A 314 2.17 50.41 -133.32
C LYS A 314 1.43 51.29 -134.32
N LYS A 315 0.67 52.28 -133.84
CA LYS A 315 -0.10 53.19 -134.70
C LYS A 315 0.78 54.00 -135.67
N LEU A 316 1.96 54.46 -135.22
CA LEU A 316 2.87 55.24 -136.06
C LEU A 316 3.47 54.40 -137.20
N VAL A 317 3.75 53.12 -136.95
CA VAL A 317 4.28 52.19 -137.96
C VAL A 317 3.22 51.91 -139.04
N GLU A 318 1.95 51.75 -138.65
CA GLU A 318 0.83 51.54 -139.58
C GLU A 318 0.65 52.70 -140.57
N ASP A 319 0.75 53.96 -140.12
CA ASP A 319 0.49 55.15 -140.96
C ASP A 319 1.51 55.31 -142.11
N ILE A 320 2.76 54.87 -141.92
CA ILE A 320 3.83 55.01 -142.94
C ILE A 320 3.74 53.91 -144.00
N LYS A 321 3.52 52.66 -143.57
CA LYS A 321 3.44 51.49 -144.47
C LYS A 321 2.11 51.43 -145.24
N GLY A 322 1.03 51.91 -144.62
CA GLY A 322 -0.34 51.62 -145.06
C GLY A 322 -0.84 50.31 -144.45
N LYS A 323 -2.17 50.18 -144.33
CA LYS A 323 -2.83 48.99 -143.76
C LYS A 323 -3.11 47.98 -144.86
N ASP A 324 -2.83 46.70 -144.61
CA ASP A 324 -3.05 45.60 -145.57
C ASP A 324 -4.55 45.36 -145.88
N GLU A 325 -5.48 45.87 -145.05
CA GLU A 325 -6.92 45.55 -145.15
C GLU A 325 -7.80 46.63 -145.80
N ASP A 326 -7.29 47.85 -146.06
CA ASP A 326 -8.04 48.93 -146.73
C ASP A 326 -7.18 49.55 -147.84
N ARG A 327 -7.76 49.75 -149.04
CA ARG A 327 -7.10 50.29 -150.26
C ARG A 327 -6.61 51.75 -150.15
N THR A 328 -6.29 52.22 -148.97
CA THR A 328 -5.58 53.46 -148.67
C THR A 328 -4.09 53.29 -148.90
N PHE A 329 -3.61 53.70 -150.06
CA PHE A 329 -2.18 53.73 -150.40
C PHE A 329 -1.39 54.59 -149.39
N GLY A 330 -0.35 54.00 -148.79
CA GLY A 330 0.62 54.70 -147.94
C GLY A 330 1.32 55.83 -148.70
N HIS A 331 1.97 56.74 -147.96
CA HIS A 331 2.55 57.96 -148.51
C HIS A 331 3.50 57.69 -149.70
N ILE A 332 4.27 56.61 -149.65
CA ILE A 332 5.23 56.21 -150.69
C ILE A 332 4.56 55.73 -151.98
N ALA A 333 3.52 54.90 -151.89
CA ALA A 333 2.89 54.29 -153.07
C ALA A 333 2.15 55.29 -153.98
N LYS A 334 1.73 56.45 -153.44
CA LYS A 334 1.05 57.50 -154.22
C LYS A 334 1.95 58.20 -155.25
N ILE A 335 3.24 58.36 -154.95
CA ILE A 335 4.19 59.04 -155.85
C ILE A 335 4.41 58.23 -157.14
N MET A 336 4.51 56.90 -157.00
CA MET A 336 4.87 56.01 -158.10
C MET A 336 3.83 55.97 -159.23
N LYS A 337 2.55 56.04 -158.87
CA LYS A 337 1.43 55.92 -159.80
C LYS A 337 1.30 57.10 -160.78
N SER A 338 1.76 58.30 -160.39
CA SER A 338 1.57 59.52 -161.19
C SER A 338 2.50 59.60 -162.40
N VAL A 339 3.73 59.11 -162.29
CA VAL A 339 4.73 59.13 -163.38
C VAL A 339 4.38 58.12 -164.48
N ALA A 340 3.87 56.94 -164.11
CA ALA A 340 3.42 55.92 -165.05
C ALA A 340 2.28 56.41 -165.97
N ALA A 341 1.42 57.32 -165.49
CA ALA A 341 0.31 57.85 -166.27
C ALA A 341 0.76 58.82 -167.39
N TRP A 342 1.84 59.58 -167.17
CA TRP A 342 2.36 60.56 -168.14
C TRP A 342 2.97 59.89 -169.39
N ALA A 343 3.78 58.84 -169.22
CA ALA A 343 4.47 58.18 -170.32
C ALA A 343 3.53 57.50 -171.34
N LYS A 344 2.34 57.08 -170.89
CA LYS A 344 1.33 56.41 -171.75
C LYS A 344 0.77 57.29 -172.88
N LYS A 345 0.99 58.61 -172.86
CA LYS A 345 0.44 59.53 -173.88
C LYS A 345 1.12 59.44 -175.25
N PHE A 346 2.24 58.73 -175.39
CA PHE A 346 3.01 58.59 -176.64
C PHE A 346 2.72 57.29 -177.44
N ASP A 347 1.64 56.59 -177.07
CA ASP A 347 1.17 55.36 -177.73
C ASP A 347 -0.07 55.65 -178.60
N ASP A 348 0.02 55.42 -179.93
CA ASP A 348 -1.08 55.65 -180.87
C ASP A 348 -2.13 54.50 -180.89
N ALA A 349 -1.95 53.44 -180.08
CA ALA A 349 -2.78 52.24 -180.13
C ALA A 349 -4.11 52.30 -179.34
N LYS A 350 -4.49 53.43 -178.71
CA LYS A 350 -5.75 53.54 -177.93
C LYS A 350 -6.60 54.77 -178.26
N GLU A 351 -7.92 54.57 -178.26
CA GLU A 351 -8.92 55.64 -178.40
C GLU A 351 -8.72 56.72 -177.33
N MET A 352 -8.79 57.98 -177.75
CA MET A 352 -8.49 59.17 -176.95
C MET A 352 -9.54 59.38 -175.85
N GLU A 353 -9.10 59.57 -174.59
CA GLU A 353 -9.99 59.92 -173.47
C GLU A 353 -10.35 61.42 -173.42
N ASN A 354 -9.61 62.31 -174.09
CA ASN A 354 -9.86 63.77 -174.08
C ASN A 354 -9.61 64.46 -175.43
N GLU A 355 -10.45 65.44 -175.76
CA GLU A 355 -10.52 66.18 -177.04
C GLU A 355 -9.33 67.15 -177.31
N HIS A 356 -8.32 67.19 -176.42
CA HIS A 356 -7.16 68.11 -176.50
C HIS A 356 -5.79 67.42 -176.41
N ASP A 357 -5.72 66.08 -176.34
CA ASP A 357 -4.43 65.39 -176.33
C ASP A 357 -3.82 65.38 -177.76
N MET A 358 -2.61 65.92 -177.91
CA MET A 358 -1.87 65.95 -179.18
C MET A 358 -1.24 64.59 -179.48
N LYS A 359 -1.42 64.06 -180.70
CA LYS A 359 -0.76 62.83 -181.16
C LYS A 359 0.68 63.10 -181.55
N PHE A 360 1.50 62.05 -181.59
CA PHE A 360 2.87 62.18 -182.08
C PHE A 360 2.90 62.69 -183.54
N ASP A 361 1.92 62.28 -184.37
CA ASP A 361 1.72 62.83 -185.72
C ASP A 361 1.50 64.35 -185.73
N ASP A 362 0.78 64.90 -184.75
CA ASP A 362 0.53 66.34 -184.64
C ASP A 362 1.81 67.10 -184.27
N VAL A 363 2.66 66.48 -183.43
CA VAL A 363 4.00 67.00 -183.09
C VAL A 363 4.88 67.06 -184.34
N VAL A 364 4.88 66.01 -185.18
CA VAL A 364 5.68 65.94 -186.42
C VAL A 364 5.17 66.89 -187.50
N GLN A 365 3.84 67.02 -187.68
CA GLN A 365 3.26 67.96 -188.64
C GLN A 365 3.65 69.41 -188.31
N GLY A 366 3.62 69.76 -187.01
CA GLY A 366 4.07 71.07 -186.55
C GLY A 366 5.49 71.40 -187.00
N TRP A 367 6.39 70.41 -186.98
CA TRP A 367 7.77 70.59 -187.45
C TRP A 367 7.86 70.83 -188.98
N VAL A 368 7.05 70.17 -189.81
CA VAL A 368 7.08 70.32 -191.30
C VAL A 368 6.62 71.69 -191.76
N GLU A 369 5.52 72.19 -191.18
CA GLU A 369 4.95 73.49 -191.51
C GLU A 369 5.91 74.63 -191.14
N GLU A 370 6.62 74.48 -190.01
CA GLU A 370 7.64 75.44 -189.58
C GLU A 370 8.77 75.55 -190.61
N ILE A 371 9.22 74.42 -191.16
CA ILE A 371 10.32 74.40 -192.15
C ILE A 371 9.89 75.06 -193.47
N LEU A 372 8.72 74.73 -194.01
CA LEU A 372 8.26 75.23 -195.33
C LEU A 372 8.01 76.74 -195.34
N ASN A 373 7.52 77.30 -194.24
CA ASN A 373 7.19 78.73 -194.17
C ASN A 373 8.40 79.60 -193.85
N ASN A 374 9.31 79.11 -193.00
CA ASN A 374 10.37 79.94 -192.42
C ASN A 374 11.75 79.72 -193.07
N ASN A 375 11.95 78.66 -193.88
CA ASN A 375 13.23 78.44 -194.55
C ASN A 375 13.33 79.25 -195.87
N HIS A 376 14.23 80.22 -195.89
CA HIS A 376 14.41 81.17 -197.01
C HIS A 376 14.85 80.53 -198.34
N LEU A 377 15.60 79.42 -198.30
CA LEU A 377 16.05 78.72 -199.52
C LEU A 377 14.91 77.95 -200.17
N VAL A 378 14.16 77.20 -199.36
CA VAL A 378 12.97 76.44 -199.80
C VAL A 378 11.94 77.39 -200.44
N ALA A 379 11.69 78.53 -199.81
CA ALA A 379 10.78 79.55 -200.35
C ALA A 379 11.26 80.17 -201.68
N GLY A 380 12.57 80.38 -201.85
CA GLY A 380 13.16 80.93 -203.07
C GLY A 380 13.01 80.00 -204.28
N TRP A 381 13.23 78.70 -204.08
CA TRP A 381 13.08 77.71 -205.16
C TRP A 381 11.64 77.54 -205.63
N ILE A 382 10.65 77.61 -204.73
CA ILE A 382 9.23 77.58 -205.11
C ILE A 382 8.89 78.75 -206.05
N LYS A 383 9.49 79.93 -205.84
CA LYS A 383 9.24 81.13 -206.66
C LYS A 383 9.73 80.99 -208.11
N GLU A 384 10.92 80.44 -208.31
CA GLU A 384 11.52 80.29 -209.66
C GLU A 384 10.74 79.30 -210.54
N TYR A 385 10.24 78.20 -209.96
CA TYR A 385 9.41 77.21 -210.64
C TYR A 385 8.18 77.83 -211.33
N PHE A 386 7.50 78.77 -210.66
CA PHE A 386 6.33 79.43 -211.24
C PHE A 386 6.68 80.48 -212.31
N THR A 387 7.84 81.14 -212.20
CA THR A 387 8.19 82.28 -213.06
C THR A 387 8.58 81.84 -214.48
N LYS A 388 9.25 80.70 -214.64
CA LYS A 388 9.75 80.23 -215.95
C LYS A 388 8.70 79.53 -216.84
N SER A 389 7.50 79.28 -216.34
CA SER A 389 6.51 78.43 -217.01
C SER A 389 5.56 79.16 -218.00
N HIS A 390 5.63 80.50 -218.15
CA HIS A 390 4.70 81.30 -218.99
C HIS A 390 5.43 82.39 -219.82
N LYS A 391 5.40 82.36 -221.18
CA LYS A 391 6.04 83.35 -222.09
C LYS A 391 5.01 84.28 -222.78
N GLY A 392 5.16 85.61 -222.66
CA GLY A 392 4.49 86.58 -223.55
C GLY A 392 3.82 87.82 -222.93
N SER A 393 4.39 88.45 -221.89
CA SER A 393 4.41 89.89 -221.60
C SER A 393 4.93 90.04 -220.17
N GLU A 394 5.96 90.86 -220.02
CA GLU A 394 7.04 90.72 -219.05
C GLU A 394 6.67 91.10 -217.60
N SER A 395 6.89 90.12 -216.68
CA SER A 395 7.61 90.18 -215.38
C SER A 395 7.31 91.32 -214.38
N PRO A 396 7.44 91.13 -213.04
CA PRO A 396 7.69 89.92 -212.22
C PRO A 396 6.49 89.62 -211.28
N TYR A 397 5.33 90.14 -211.69
CA TYR A 397 4.04 90.35 -211.03
C TYR A 397 3.01 90.60 -212.14
N SER A 398 1.73 90.21 -211.93
CA SER A 398 0.48 90.82 -212.47
C SER A 398 0.06 90.55 -213.94
N ILE A 399 -1.22 90.37 -214.31
CA ILE A 399 -2.47 91.01 -213.82
C ILE A 399 -3.65 90.01 -213.72
N ASP A 400 -4.44 90.17 -212.65
CA ASP A 400 -5.76 89.60 -212.29
C ASP A 400 -5.90 88.16 -211.74
N GLY A 401 -5.51 87.96 -210.46
CA GLY A 401 -6.53 87.48 -209.49
C GLY A 401 -6.67 86.00 -209.07
N PHE A 402 -5.74 85.06 -209.31
CA PHE A 402 -6.03 83.63 -209.01
C PHE A 402 -5.31 82.88 -207.85
N TRP A 403 -4.12 83.24 -207.28
CA TRP A 403 -3.45 82.36 -206.24
C TRP A 403 -2.61 83.08 -205.11
N LYS A 404 -2.65 82.61 -203.83
CA LYS A 404 -1.91 83.14 -202.63
C LYS A 404 -0.78 82.19 -202.11
N LYS A 405 0.27 82.74 -201.45
CA LYS A 405 1.48 82.00 -200.96
C LYS A 405 1.19 80.95 -199.88
N GLU A 406 0.35 81.27 -198.90
CA GLU A 406 0.02 80.37 -197.77
C GLU A 406 -0.74 79.12 -198.22
N ASP A 407 -1.61 79.27 -199.22
CA ASP A 407 -2.35 78.15 -199.80
C ASP A 407 -1.40 77.18 -200.52
N VAL A 408 -0.31 77.69 -201.11
CA VAL A 408 0.71 76.87 -201.78
C VAL A 408 1.56 76.09 -200.76
N THR A 409 2.06 76.74 -199.70
CA THR A 409 2.90 76.07 -198.71
C THR A 409 2.12 75.06 -197.86
N LYS A 410 0.88 75.36 -197.50
CA LYS A 410 0.00 74.42 -196.79
C LYS A 410 -0.30 73.19 -197.63
N ARG A 411 -0.63 73.36 -198.91
CA ARG A 411 -0.83 72.23 -199.84
C ARG A 411 0.45 71.39 -199.94
N MET A 412 1.62 72.04 -200.01
CA MET A 412 2.90 71.35 -200.04
C MET A 412 3.15 70.55 -198.74
N ALA A 413 2.83 71.10 -197.56
CA ALA A 413 2.96 70.41 -196.27
C ALA A 413 2.04 69.19 -196.20
N GLU A 414 0.78 69.34 -196.60
CA GLU A 414 -0.20 68.25 -196.67
C GLU A 414 0.27 67.12 -197.58
N TYR A 415 0.80 67.45 -198.77
CA TYR A 415 1.35 66.45 -199.68
C TYR A 415 2.63 65.81 -199.14
N ILE A 416 3.51 66.56 -198.48
CA ILE A 416 4.72 66.00 -197.87
C ILE A 416 4.34 65.02 -196.74
N MET A 417 3.42 65.40 -195.85
CA MET A 417 2.93 64.52 -194.77
C MET A 417 2.19 63.28 -195.28
N GLN A 418 1.41 63.40 -196.38
CA GLN A 418 0.75 62.25 -197.00
C GLN A 418 1.72 61.23 -197.61
N ASN A 419 2.92 61.68 -197.99
CA ASN A 419 3.91 60.86 -198.68
C ASN A 419 5.08 60.42 -197.75
N ILE A 420 5.18 60.98 -196.54
CA ILE A 420 5.95 60.36 -195.47
C ILE A 420 5.16 59.13 -195.00
N GLU A 421 5.53 57.93 -195.48
CA GLU A 421 4.84 56.70 -195.06
C GLU A 421 4.77 56.60 -193.53
N LYS A 422 3.54 56.67 -192.99
CA LYS A 422 3.22 56.38 -191.58
C LYS A 422 3.64 54.98 -191.13
N SER A 423 3.86 54.05 -192.07
CA SER A 423 4.07 52.62 -191.81
C SER A 423 5.39 52.26 -191.11
N LYS A 424 6.30 53.21 -190.84
CA LYS A 424 7.53 52.96 -190.07
C LYS A 424 7.64 53.69 -188.72
N ILE A 425 6.69 54.55 -188.36
CA ILE A 425 6.58 55.15 -187.02
C ILE A 425 6.02 54.13 -186.01
N THR A 426 5.24 53.15 -186.51
CA THR A 426 4.59 52.12 -185.70
C THR A 426 5.56 51.11 -185.05
N ALA A 427 6.80 50.99 -185.55
CA ALA A 427 7.78 50.03 -185.02
C ALA A 427 8.48 50.49 -183.72
N ALA A 428 8.41 51.78 -183.37
CA ALA A 428 8.93 52.32 -182.11
C ALA A 428 7.88 52.27 -180.98
N GLN A 429 6.60 52.42 -181.36
CA GLN A 429 5.46 52.54 -180.44
C GLN A 429 5.09 51.21 -179.75
N THR A 430 5.52 50.07 -180.31
CA THR A 430 5.27 48.73 -179.74
C THR A 430 5.98 48.43 -178.41
N MET A 431 6.81 49.32 -177.86
CA MET A 431 7.36 49.17 -176.49
C MET A 431 6.43 49.65 -175.36
N LEU A 432 5.23 50.15 -175.68
CA LEU A 432 4.27 50.68 -174.70
C LEU A 432 3.09 49.73 -174.35
N THR A 433 3.21 48.41 -174.61
CA THR A 433 2.18 47.41 -174.23
C THR A 433 2.60 46.45 -173.10
N PRO A 434 1.63 45.92 -172.31
CA PRO A 434 1.68 45.89 -170.84
C PRO A 434 2.00 44.50 -170.21
N GLN A 435 2.45 44.48 -168.95
CA GLN A 435 2.39 43.28 -168.10
C GLN A 435 1.76 43.58 -166.72
N GLU A 436 0.71 42.84 -166.39
CA GLU A 436 0.13 42.72 -165.06
C GLU A 436 1.16 42.07 -164.12
N ASP A 437 1.97 42.87 -163.40
CA ASP A 437 2.42 42.58 -162.02
C ASP A 437 3.35 43.69 -161.48
N ASP A 438 2.99 44.16 -160.28
CA ASP A 438 3.67 45.10 -159.38
C ASP A 438 4.50 46.23 -160.05
N ASP A 439 3.81 47.25 -160.56
CA ASP A 439 4.37 48.50 -161.10
C ASP A 439 5.00 49.43 -160.03
N ARG A 440 5.22 48.94 -158.80
CA ARG A 440 5.77 49.72 -157.69
C ARG A 440 7.28 49.95 -157.76
N ASP A 441 7.95 49.73 -158.88
CA ASP A 441 9.42 49.91 -158.99
C ASP A 441 9.92 50.43 -160.36
N LYS A 442 9.03 50.79 -161.31
CA LYS A 442 9.42 50.96 -162.74
C LYS A 442 9.31 52.40 -163.28
N ILE A 443 9.52 53.42 -162.44
CA ILE A 443 9.47 54.83 -162.87
C ILE A 443 10.46 55.12 -164.00
N GLU A 444 11.67 54.59 -163.91
CA GLU A 444 12.75 54.82 -164.88
C GLU A 444 12.39 54.25 -166.27
N THR A 445 11.81 53.06 -166.29
CA THR A 445 11.37 52.37 -167.52
C THR A 445 10.37 53.20 -168.33
N TYR A 446 9.44 53.90 -167.66
CA TYR A 446 8.43 54.70 -168.33
C TYR A 446 9.00 55.92 -169.06
N VAL A 447 9.98 56.61 -168.48
CA VAL A 447 10.59 57.79 -169.11
C VAL A 447 11.47 57.40 -170.30
N GLN A 448 12.19 56.27 -170.18
CA GLN A 448 13.02 55.72 -171.25
C GLN A 448 12.23 55.31 -172.50
N ALA A 449 10.99 54.86 -172.32
CA ALA A 449 10.13 54.45 -173.43
C ALA A 449 9.83 55.62 -174.38
N VAL A 450 9.52 56.80 -173.86
CA VAL A 450 9.17 58.00 -174.65
C VAL A 450 10.39 58.50 -175.44
N GLN A 451 11.57 58.49 -174.83
CA GLN A 451 12.83 58.82 -175.49
C GLN A 451 13.05 58.00 -176.78
N ASN A 452 12.80 56.69 -176.72
CA ASN A 452 13.04 55.80 -177.86
C ASN A 452 12.12 56.08 -179.05
N VAL A 453 10.89 56.55 -178.81
CA VAL A 453 9.93 56.91 -179.86
C VAL A 453 10.47 58.03 -180.75
N CYS A 454 10.98 59.12 -180.15
CA CYS A 454 11.53 60.27 -180.87
C CYS A 454 12.75 59.92 -181.72
N ASN A 455 13.68 59.10 -181.19
CA ASN A 455 14.87 58.66 -181.92
C ASN A 455 14.53 57.81 -183.14
N THR A 456 13.60 56.86 -182.98
CA THR A 456 13.24 55.93 -184.06
C THR A 456 12.55 56.65 -185.22
N PHE A 457 11.71 57.66 -184.93
CA PHE A 457 11.12 58.52 -185.95
C PHE A 457 12.19 59.20 -186.81
N ALA A 458 13.18 59.83 -186.16
CA ALA A 458 14.24 60.54 -186.86
C ALA A 458 15.06 59.60 -187.77
N ASP A 459 15.44 58.43 -187.27
CA ASP A 459 16.23 57.44 -188.02
C ASP A 459 15.47 56.88 -189.24
N ALA A 460 14.17 56.65 -189.11
CA ALA A 460 13.34 56.16 -190.21
C ALA A 460 13.28 57.15 -191.38
N LEU A 461 13.19 58.45 -191.07
CA LEU A 461 13.15 59.51 -192.07
C LEU A 461 14.52 59.74 -192.73
N ASP A 462 15.60 59.75 -191.95
CA ASP A 462 16.99 59.92 -192.43
C ASP A 462 17.37 58.84 -193.45
N LYS A 463 16.99 57.58 -193.17
CA LYS A 463 17.27 56.45 -194.05
C LYS A 463 16.60 56.56 -195.42
N LYS A 464 15.40 57.15 -195.50
CA LYS A 464 14.73 57.39 -196.78
C LYS A 464 15.43 58.45 -197.62
N LEU A 465 16.06 59.43 -196.98
CA LEU A 465 16.72 60.54 -197.66
C LEU A 465 17.95 60.13 -198.49
N GLY A 466 18.60 59.02 -198.14
CA GLY A 466 19.77 58.50 -198.86
C GLY A 466 19.51 57.60 -200.08
N SER A 467 18.24 57.36 -200.46
CA SER A 467 17.87 56.36 -201.48
C SER A 467 17.35 56.95 -202.80
N GLN A 468 17.46 56.20 -203.92
CA GLN A 468 16.85 56.59 -205.22
C GLN A 468 15.31 56.71 -205.17
N GLU A 469 14.66 56.35 -204.06
CA GLU A 469 13.22 56.55 -203.86
C GLU A 469 12.85 58.01 -203.67
N ILE A 470 13.79 58.87 -203.25
CA ILE A 470 13.50 60.28 -203.07
C ILE A 470 13.17 60.98 -204.38
N ASP A 471 13.82 60.59 -205.49
CA ASP A 471 13.53 61.18 -206.79
C ASP A 471 12.10 60.83 -207.22
N LYS A 472 11.61 59.62 -206.88
CA LYS A 472 10.21 59.23 -207.10
C LYS A 472 9.24 60.03 -206.23
N LEU A 473 9.58 60.26 -204.95
CA LEU A 473 8.76 61.05 -204.03
C LEU A 473 8.65 62.51 -204.51
N VAL A 474 9.80 63.06 -204.90
CA VAL A 474 9.92 64.43 -205.41
C VAL A 474 9.17 64.59 -206.72
N GLU A 475 9.25 63.61 -207.61
CA GLU A 475 8.54 63.63 -208.88
C GLU A 475 7.02 63.44 -208.71
N ALA A 476 6.58 62.61 -207.75
CA ALA A 476 5.18 62.45 -207.41
C ALA A 476 4.56 63.75 -206.87
N VAL A 477 5.27 64.44 -205.98
CA VAL A 477 4.82 65.72 -205.44
C VAL A 477 4.89 66.81 -206.50
N ALA A 478 5.93 66.85 -207.35
CA ALA A 478 6.04 67.79 -208.46
C ALA A 478 4.94 67.61 -209.51
N GLN A 479 4.58 66.37 -209.88
CA GLN A 479 3.50 66.08 -210.82
C GLN A 479 2.11 66.45 -210.29
N ALA A 480 1.89 66.27 -208.98
CA ALA A 480 0.64 66.69 -208.35
C ALA A 480 0.47 68.21 -208.40
N ILE A 481 1.58 68.95 -208.35
CA ILE A 481 1.60 70.41 -208.52
C ILE A 481 1.32 70.77 -209.98
N ASP A 482 1.99 70.17 -210.97
CA ASP A 482 1.74 70.44 -212.41
C ASP A 482 0.26 70.25 -212.80
N LYS A 483 -0.40 69.19 -212.30
CA LYS A 483 -1.81 68.87 -212.60
C LYS A 483 -2.81 69.86 -211.97
N GLY A 484 -2.43 70.53 -210.89
CA GLY A 484 -3.32 71.44 -210.19
C GLY A 484 -3.58 72.76 -210.92
N PHE A 485 -2.74 73.13 -211.90
CA PHE A 485 -2.63 74.53 -212.37
C PHE A 485 -2.69 74.78 -213.92
N ALA A 486 -3.14 73.85 -214.78
CA ALA A 486 -3.13 74.02 -216.26
C ALA A 486 -4.48 74.42 -216.94
N THR A 487 -4.48 75.29 -217.99
CA THR A 487 -5.65 75.69 -218.84
C THR A 487 -5.45 75.50 -220.37
N PRO A 488 -6.52 75.34 -221.20
CA PRO A 488 -6.45 74.75 -222.55
C PRO A 488 -6.24 75.76 -223.69
N ALA A 489 -5.01 76.27 -223.85
CA ALA A 489 -4.46 76.74 -225.12
C ALA A 489 -2.98 77.10 -224.92
N HIS A 490 -2.08 76.11 -225.01
CA HIS A 490 -0.64 76.17 -225.37
C HIS A 490 0.06 74.91 -224.84
N SER A 491 0.67 74.13 -225.73
CA SER A 491 1.52 72.99 -225.39
C SER A 491 2.91 73.51 -225.02
N LEU A 492 3.42 73.13 -223.84
CA LEU A 492 4.79 73.43 -223.41
C LEU A 492 5.72 72.30 -223.85
N THR A 493 6.65 72.62 -224.75
CA THR A 493 7.77 71.76 -225.12
C THR A 493 9.07 72.39 -224.59
N GLY A 494 9.57 71.94 -223.43
CA GLY A 494 10.89 72.31 -222.86
C GLY A 494 11.12 71.83 -221.40
N SER A 495 12.35 71.41 -221.03
CA SER A 495 12.66 70.67 -219.79
C SER A 495 13.14 71.49 -218.56
N GLU A 496 13.44 72.79 -218.68
CA GLU A 496 14.09 73.58 -217.59
C GLU A 496 13.28 73.90 -216.31
N PRO A 497 11.93 74.01 -216.27
CA PRO A 497 11.23 74.50 -215.07
C PRO A 497 11.15 73.52 -213.88
N LYS A 498 11.22 72.20 -214.09
CA LYS A 498 10.89 71.18 -213.06
C LYS A 498 11.91 71.00 -211.94
N ASP A 499 13.15 71.43 -212.12
CA ASP A 499 14.22 71.16 -211.16
C ASP A 499 14.11 71.98 -209.86
N TYR A 500 13.48 73.16 -209.90
CA TYR A 500 13.40 74.05 -208.74
C TYR A 500 12.48 73.51 -207.62
N ILE A 501 11.31 72.96 -207.95
CA ILE A 501 10.38 72.42 -206.94
C ILE A 501 10.96 71.17 -206.25
N ALA A 502 11.81 70.43 -206.98
CA ALA A 502 12.48 69.25 -206.46
C ALA A 502 13.46 69.55 -205.33
N TRP A 503 14.22 70.65 -205.45
CA TRP A 503 15.17 71.06 -204.42
C TRP A 503 14.49 71.50 -203.12
N ALA A 504 13.37 72.21 -203.23
CA ALA A 504 12.59 72.66 -202.07
C ALA A 504 12.12 71.49 -201.20
N ILE A 505 11.61 70.43 -201.82
CA ILE A 505 11.06 69.26 -201.11
C ILE A 505 12.18 68.47 -200.41
N LYS A 506 13.31 68.21 -201.10
CA LYS A 506 14.43 67.45 -200.51
C LYS A 506 15.01 68.13 -199.27
N TYR A 507 15.13 69.45 -199.30
CA TYR A 507 15.72 70.19 -198.18
C TYR A 507 14.81 70.18 -196.95
N THR A 508 13.49 70.31 -197.12
CA THR A 508 12.51 70.25 -196.02
C THR A 508 12.57 68.92 -195.26
N LEU A 509 12.67 67.81 -195.99
CA LEU A 509 12.73 66.47 -195.39
C LEU A 509 14.00 66.25 -194.55
N HIS A 510 15.15 66.80 -194.95
CA HIS A 510 16.39 66.71 -194.18
C HIS A 510 16.34 67.43 -192.83
N GLN A 511 15.71 68.62 -192.77
CA GLN A 511 15.61 69.39 -191.53
C GLN A 511 14.70 68.70 -190.49
N LEU A 512 13.68 67.97 -190.94
CA LEU A 512 12.73 67.26 -190.07
C LEU A 512 13.38 66.14 -189.25
N VAL A 513 14.45 65.51 -189.76
CA VAL A 513 15.24 64.50 -189.02
C VAL A 513 15.92 65.11 -187.80
N GLY A 514 16.47 66.32 -187.93
CA GLY A 514 17.21 67.00 -186.86
C GLY A 514 16.33 67.28 -185.62
N MET A 515 15.07 67.63 -185.85
CA MET A 515 14.09 67.92 -184.78
C MET A 515 13.80 66.70 -183.90
N GLY A 516 13.66 65.51 -184.49
CA GLY A 516 13.33 64.29 -183.75
C GLY A 516 14.43 63.80 -182.79
N ARG A 517 15.71 63.96 -183.16
CA ARG A 517 16.84 63.53 -182.29
C ARG A 517 17.00 64.44 -181.06
N GLY A 518 16.84 65.75 -181.22
CA GLY A 518 16.98 66.70 -180.11
C GLY A 518 16.03 66.44 -178.93
N ALA A 519 14.79 66.04 -179.20
CA ALA A 519 13.79 65.75 -178.16
C ALA A 519 14.12 64.51 -177.31
N ALA A 520 14.83 63.52 -177.85
CA ALA A 520 15.17 62.29 -177.12
C ALA A 520 16.30 62.52 -176.09
N GLU A 521 17.28 63.35 -176.42
CA GLU A 521 18.47 63.60 -175.57
C GLU A 521 18.08 64.24 -174.22
N GLU A 522 17.13 65.17 -174.20
CA GLU A 522 16.68 65.84 -172.96
C GLU A 522 16.06 64.87 -171.95
N LEU A 523 15.30 63.87 -172.42
CA LEU A 523 14.65 62.88 -171.56
C LEU A 523 15.64 61.95 -170.85
N GLN A 524 16.78 61.64 -171.49
CA GLN A 524 17.84 60.83 -170.86
C GLN A 524 18.45 61.53 -169.65
N SER A 525 18.71 62.83 -169.76
CA SER A 525 19.38 63.60 -168.71
C SER A 525 18.59 63.64 -167.39
N PHE A 526 17.26 63.51 -167.44
CA PHE A 526 16.40 63.49 -166.24
C PHE A 526 16.55 62.21 -165.43
N ILE A 527 16.71 61.06 -166.10
CA ILE A 527 16.84 59.74 -165.47
C ILE A 527 18.14 59.66 -164.65
N ASP A 528 19.27 60.02 -165.27
CA ASP A 528 20.60 59.82 -164.67
C ASP A 528 20.84 60.66 -163.39
N ALA A 529 20.18 61.82 -163.27
CA ALA A 529 20.37 62.72 -162.14
C ALA A 529 19.60 62.31 -160.86
N ALA A 530 18.45 61.65 -160.98
CA ALA A 530 17.48 61.57 -159.87
C ALA A 530 17.60 60.32 -158.96
N LYS A 531 18.26 59.24 -159.39
CA LYS A 531 18.48 57.98 -158.62
C LYS A 531 17.27 57.48 -157.80
N ILE A 532 16.07 57.56 -158.37
CA ILE A 532 14.80 57.49 -157.61
C ILE A 532 14.57 56.11 -156.94
N ASP A 533 14.99 55.00 -157.55
CA ASP A 533 14.67 53.64 -157.06
C ASP A 533 15.37 53.28 -155.72
N THR A 534 16.66 53.57 -155.59
CA THR A 534 17.49 53.13 -154.44
C THR A 534 17.02 53.71 -153.10
N ASN A 535 16.65 54.99 -153.07
CA ASN A 535 16.32 55.68 -151.82
C ASN A 535 14.97 55.21 -151.22
N LEU A 536 14.03 54.79 -152.07
CA LEU A 536 12.71 54.35 -151.67
C LEU A 536 12.73 53.00 -150.93
N LYS A 537 13.56 52.06 -151.38
CA LYS A 537 13.68 50.71 -150.78
C LYS A 537 14.23 50.73 -149.35
N GLN A 538 15.18 51.63 -149.05
CA GLN A 538 15.77 51.73 -147.70
C GLN A 538 14.79 52.22 -146.63
N ILE A 539 13.91 53.17 -146.96
CA ILE A 539 12.94 53.74 -146.01
C ILE A 539 11.95 52.67 -145.53
N ILE A 540 11.50 51.78 -146.41
CA ILE A 540 10.54 50.72 -146.08
C ILE A 540 11.14 49.74 -145.05
N SER A 541 12.39 49.33 -145.24
CA SER A 541 13.04 48.33 -144.37
C SER A 541 13.23 48.81 -142.92
N SER A 542 13.57 50.07 -142.68
CA SER A 542 13.78 50.58 -141.30
C SER A 542 12.49 50.64 -140.48
N VAL A 543 11.34 50.90 -141.11
CA VAL A 543 10.04 51.00 -140.42
C VAL A 543 9.56 49.62 -139.95
N GLU A 544 9.86 48.55 -140.69
CA GLU A 544 9.47 47.18 -140.33
C GLU A 544 10.18 46.66 -139.09
N SER A 545 11.44 47.05 -138.85
CA SER A 545 12.19 46.63 -137.66
C SER A 545 11.64 47.20 -136.35
N ILE A 546 11.05 48.41 -136.38
CA ILE A 546 10.44 49.04 -135.20
C ILE A 546 9.13 48.33 -134.81
N GLY A 547 8.31 47.95 -135.80
CA GLY A 547 7.04 47.25 -135.54
C GLY A 547 7.22 45.94 -134.79
N LYS A 548 8.27 45.18 -135.12
CA LYS A 548 8.55 43.85 -134.54
C LYS A 548 8.76 43.85 -133.02
N GLN A 549 9.22 44.95 -132.40
CA GLN A 549 9.44 45.05 -130.95
C GLN A 549 8.14 45.04 -130.11
N PHE A 550 6.98 45.17 -130.76
CA PHE A 550 5.70 45.29 -130.07
C PHE A 550 4.69 44.21 -130.49
N ASP A 551 5.05 43.29 -131.38
CA ASP A 551 4.17 42.21 -131.82
C ASP A 551 4.16 41.03 -130.86
N GLU A 552 2.94 40.57 -130.55
CA GLU A 552 2.70 39.58 -129.50
C GLU A 552 2.99 38.15 -129.96
N ASP A 553 3.12 37.92 -131.28
CA ASP A 553 3.22 36.59 -131.90
C ASP A 553 4.61 36.25 -132.45
N ASN A 554 5.61 37.11 -132.30
CA ASN A 554 6.90 36.93 -132.98
C ASN A 554 7.95 36.23 -132.09
N ASN A 555 7.93 34.89 -132.07
CA ASN A 555 8.90 34.06 -131.33
C ASN A 555 10.30 33.95 -132.00
N ALA A 556 10.67 34.87 -132.89
CA ALA A 556 11.78 34.65 -133.82
C ALA A 556 13.18 35.01 -133.28
N HIS A 557 13.36 35.81 -132.21
CA HIS A 557 14.69 36.04 -131.58
C HIS A 557 14.55 36.66 -130.17
N PRO A 558 14.56 35.86 -129.08
CA PRO A 558 14.30 36.36 -127.72
C PRO A 558 15.35 37.35 -127.19
N ASP A 559 16.59 37.31 -127.64
CA ASP A 559 17.68 38.11 -127.06
C ASP A 559 17.66 39.58 -127.48
N GLU A 560 16.93 39.91 -128.55
CA GLU A 560 16.83 41.27 -129.11
C GLU A 560 15.42 41.88 -129.00
N ASP A 561 14.46 41.16 -128.39
CA ASP A 561 13.08 41.61 -128.15
C ASP A 561 12.91 42.14 -126.71
N TYR A 562 13.13 43.44 -126.55
CA TYR A 562 13.03 44.10 -125.26
C TYR A 562 11.58 44.16 -124.74
N GLY A 563 10.58 44.12 -125.63
CA GLY A 563 9.17 44.17 -125.25
C GLY A 563 8.72 42.90 -124.53
N TYR A 564 9.16 41.74 -125.00
CA TYR A 564 8.85 40.44 -124.40
C TYR A 564 9.40 40.28 -122.97
N HIS A 565 10.65 40.69 -122.72
CA HIS A 565 11.28 40.55 -121.39
C HIS A 565 10.57 41.36 -120.30
N ILE A 566 10.10 42.58 -120.63
CA ILE A 566 9.37 43.43 -119.70
C ILE A 566 8.03 42.78 -119.29
N ASN A 567 7.31 42.18 -120.26
CA ASN A 567 6.05 41.48 -119.99
C ASN A 567 6.25 40.27 -119.06
N LYS A 568 7.27 39.44 -119.31
CA LYS A 568 7.53 38.24 -118.51
C LYS A 568 7.91 38.55 -117.06
N ALA A 569 8.69 39.62 -116.85
CA ALA A 569 9.04 40.09 -115.51
C ALA A 569 7.81 40.51 -114.71
N LEU A 570 6.90 41.29 -115.31
CA LEU A 570 5.64 41.71 -114.68
C LEU A 570 4.72 40.52 -114.36
N GLN A 571 4.62 39.52 -115.25
CA GLN A 571 3.83 38.31 -115.02
C GLN A 571 4.35 37.45 -113.84
N THR A 572 5.65 37.50 -113.55
CA THR A 572 6.26 36.70 -112.47
C THR A 572 6.13 37.38 -111.10
N VAL A 573 6.30 38.70 -111.05
CA VAL A 573 6.36 39.46 -109.80
C VAL A 573 4.98 39.65 -109.16
N ASN A 574 3.93 39.88 -109.96
CA ASN A 574 2.58 40.17 -109.45
C ASN A 574 2.00 39.06 -108.55
N PRO A 575 1.95 37.76 -108.96
CA PRO A 575 1.40 36.70 -108.10
C PRO A 575 2.17 36.50 -106.79
N THR A 576 3.48 36.81 -106.81
CA THR A 576 4.34 36.68 -105.62
C THR A 576 4.02 37.75 -104.59
N ILE A 577 3.81 39.00 -105.03
CA ILE A 577 3.39 40.10 -104.17
C ILE A 577 2.01 39.82 -103.56
N ASP A 578 1.07 39.28 -104.34
CA ASP A 578 -0.26 38.90 -103.86
C ASP A 578 -0.21 37.85 -102.75
N LYS A 579 0.59 36.80 -102.96
CA LYS A 579 0.76 35.74 -101.97
C LYS A 579 1.34 36.28 -100.67
N LEU A 580 2.38 37.13 -100.73
CA LEU A 580 2.98 37.75 -99.56
C LEU A 580 1.97 38.63 -98.81
N HIS A 581 1.23 39.48 -99.52
CA HIS A 581 0.22 40.35 -98.93
C HIS A 581 -0.90 39.52 -98.26
N SER A 582 -1.35 38.43 -98.91
CA SER A 582 -2.36 37.52 -98.35
C SER A 582 -1.89 36.80 -97.08
N GLN A 583 -0.64 36.35 -97.03
CA GLN A 583 -0.08 35.68 -95.85
C GLN A 583 0.05 36.65 -94.67
N LEU A 584 0.47 37.89 -94.91
CA LEU A 584 0.55 38.94 -93.89
C LEU A 584 -0.84 39.37 -93.39
N ASN A 585 -1.85 39.39 -94.28
CA ASN A 585 -3.25 39.60 -93.90
C ASN A 585 -3.77 38.50 -92.97
N ALA A 586 -3.46 37.23 -93.27
CA ALA A 586 -3.81 36.11 -92.40
C ALA A 586 -3.14 36.19 -91.02
N ALA A 587 -1.86 36.57 -90.98
CA ALA A 587 -1.13 36.73 -89.71
C ALA A 587 -1.66 37.90 -88.84
N THR A 588 -2.17 38.98 -89.48
CA THR A 588 -2.65 40.20 -88.80
C THR A 588 -4.18 40.31 -88.67
N GLY A 589 -4.94 39.35 -89.20
CA GLY A 589 -6.41 39.33 -89.11
C GLY A 589 -7.15 40.35 -89.98
N GLN A 590 -6.53 40.92 -91.02
CA GLN A 590 -7.16 41.89 -91.94
C GLN A 590 -7.66 41.22 -93.23
N PRO A 591 -8.69 41.75 -93.94
CA PRO A 591 -9.42 42.99 -93.67
C PRO A 591 -10.62 42.88 -92.71
N SER A 592 -11.18 41.70 -92.40
CA SER A 592 -12.21 41.52 -91.34
C SER A 592 -12.54 40.04 -91.06
N SER A 593 -12.49 39.65 -89.76
CA SER A 593 -13.01 38.42 -89.11
C SER A 593 -12.07 37.21 -88.90
N GLY A 594 -10.78 37.30 -89.20
CA GLY A 594 -9.80 36.27 -88.79
C GLY A 594 -9.18 36.60 -87.42
N THR A 595 -8.83 35.58 -86.62
CA THR A 595 -8.03 35.76 -85.41
C THR A 595 -6.71 36.45 -85.76
N ASN A 596 -6.40 37.58 -85.13
CA ASN A 596 -5.07 38.19 -85.26
C ASN A 596 -4.09 37.33 -84.46
N HIS A 597 -3.43 36.40 -85.16
CA HIS A 597 -2.50 35.47 -84.55
C HIS A 597 -1.33 36.17 -83.87
N ALA A 598 -0.87 37.31 -84.40
CA ALA A 598 0.18 38.10 -83.79
C ALA A 598 -0.27 38.74 -82.44
N ASP A 599 -1.48 39.30 -82.39
CA ASP A 599 -2.10 39.87 -81.19
C ASP A 599 -2.40 38.82 -80.11
N GLU A 600 -2.90 37.64 -80.50
CA GLU A 600 -3.17 36.56 -79.54
C GLU A 600 -1.89 36.03 -78.89
N VAL A 601 -0.76 36.00 -79.62
CA VAL A 601 0.53 35.65 -79.02
C VAL A 601 0.98 36.73 -78.03
N ASP A 602 0.83 38.02 -78.37
CA ASP A 602 1.16 39.12 -77.45
C ASP A 602 0.28 39.05 -76.17
N LYS A 603 -1.03 38.77 -76.31
CA LYS A 603 -1.94 38.57 -75.17
C LYS A 603 -1.57 37.34 -74.32
N ALA A 604 -1.19 36.23 -74.95
CA ALA A 604 -0.78 35.03 -74.22
C ALA A 604 0.48 35.28 -73.39
N ILE A 605 1.45 36.04 -73.92
CA ILE A 605 2.67 36.44 -73.20
C ILE A 605 2.30 37.33 -72.00
N GLU A 606 1.41 38.32 -72.16
CA GLU A 606 0.97 39.15 -71.04
C GLU A 606 0.11 38.41 -70.00
N ALA A 607 -0.73 37.46 -70.42
CA ALA A 607 -1.50 36.63 -69.49
C ALA A 607 -0.59 35.79 -68.59
N VAL A 608 0.49 35.20 -69.14
CA VAL A 608 1.49 34.45 -68.35
C VAL A 608 2.23 35.39 -67.39
N LYS A 609 2.56 36.61 -67.83
CA LYS A 609 3.21 37.62 -66.97
C LYS A 609 2.30 38.07 -65.83
N ASN A 610 1.03 38.39 -66.09
CA ASN A 610 0.08 38.78 -65.05
C ASN A 610 -0.15 37.66 -64.04
N LYS A 611 -0.23 36.41 -64.50
CA LYS A 611 -0.40 35.26 -63.60
C LYS A 611 0.85 35.00 -62.74
N ALA A 612 2.05 35.28 -63.26
CA ALA A 612 3.28 35.27 -62.47
C ALA A 612 3.29 36.41 -61.42
N ILE A 613 2.76 37.59 -61.77
CA ILE A 613 2.63 38.74 -60.85
C ILE A 613 1.62 38.44 -59.71
N GLU A 614 0.45 37.88 -60.04
CA GLU A 614 -0.53 37.45 -59.03
C GLU A 614 0.10 36.50 -58.01
N LEU A 615 0.93 35.56 -58.47
CA LEU A 615 1.67 34.63 -57.60
C LEU A 615 2.75 35.32 -56.74
N THR A 616 3.36 36.43 -57.18
CA THR A 616 4.29 37.24 -56.36
C THR A 616 3.61 38.14 -55.32
N THR A 617 2.34 38.50 -55.51
CA THR A 617 1.60 39.36 -54.56
C THR A 617 0.97 38.58 -53.39
N GLY A 618 0.94 37.25 -53.48
CA GLY A 618 0.58 36.39 -52.35
C GLY A 618 1.71 36.37 -51.32
N ASP A 619 1.37 36.48 -50.04
CA ASP A 619 2.33 36.40 -48.95
C ASP A 619 2.98 35.00 -48.89
N THR A 620 4.10 34.81 -49.60
CA THR A 620 4.88 33.57 -49.54
C THR A 620 5.48 33.36 -48.14
N THR A 621 5.52 34.40 -47.30
CA THR A 621 5.96 34.26 -45.90
C THR A 621 4.92 33.59 -45.02
N GLY A 622 3.66 33.53 -45.43
CA GLY A 622 2.58 32.86 -44.68
C GLY A 622 2.83 31.36 -44.44
N MET A 623 3.43 30.65 -45.39
CA MET A 623 3.78 29.23 -45.21
C MET A 623 4.97 29.03 -44.26
N ALA A 624 5.97 29.91 -44.36
CA ALA A 624 7.11 29.91 -43.44
C ALA A 624 6.70 30.30 -42.01
N ALA A 625 5.82 31.30 -41.87
CA ALA A 625 5.20 31.73 -40.62
C ALA A 625 4.34 30.60 -40.03
N LEU A 626 3.51 29.94 -40.83
CA LEU A 626 2.74 28.77 -40.39
C LEU A 626 3.62 27.63 -39.91
N SER A 627 4.72 27.31 -40.63
CA SER A 627 5.71 26.34 -40.15
C SER A 627 6.31 26.77 -38.81
N HIS A 628 6.60 28.06 -38.62
CA HIS A 628 7.15 28.58 -37.38
C HIS A 628 6.12 28.51 -36.23
N GLU A 629 4.86 28.90 -36.48
CA GLU A 629 3.76 28.82 -35.53
C GLU A 629 3.46 27.38 -35.13
N ILE A 630 3.42 26.43 -36.08
CA ILE A 630 3.25 25.00 -35.77
C ILE A 630 4.36 24.51 -34.83
N LYS A 631 5.62 24.88 -35.11
CA LYS A 631 6.76 24.51 -34.24
C LYS A 631 6.66 25.20 -32.86
N SER A 632 6.31 26.48 -32.83
CA SER A 632 6.20 27.26 -31.60
C SER A 632 5.05 26.76 -30.71
N ASN A 633 3.87 26.52 -31.28
CA ASN A 633 2.71 25.96 -30.58
C ASN A 633 3.00 24.54 -30.06
N LEU A 634 3.74 23.72 -30.82
CA LEU A 634 4.17 22.40 -30.35
C LEU A 634 5.14 22.50 -29.16
N VAL A 635 6.08 23.45 -29.19
CA VAL A 635 7.00 23.74 -28.08
C VAL A 635 6.24 24.27 -26.85
N ALA A 636 5.24 25.13 -27.05
CA ALA A 636 4.40 25.65 -25.97
C ALA A 636 3.55 24.55 -25.34
N LEU A 637 2.86 23.73 -26.15
CA LEU A 637 2.05 22.61 -25.68
C LEU A 637 2.88 21.60 -24.89
N THR A 638 4.04 21.20 -25.44
CA THR A 638 4.97 20.30 -24.73
C THR A 638 5.58 20.95 -23.49
N GLY A 639 5.75 22.27 -23.49
CA GLY A 639 6.11 23.06 -22.31
C GLY A 639 5.07 22.99 -21.20
N GLU A 640 3.78 23.13 -21.51
CA GLU A 640 2.68 23.00 -20.53
C GLU A 640 2.62 21.59 -19.93
N PHE A 641 2.75 20.55 -20.78
CA PHE A 641 2.90 19.17 -20.29
C PHE A 641 4.10 19.03 -19.36
N ALA A 642 5.24 19.62 -19.70
CA ALA A 642 6.43 19.57 -18.86
C ALA A 642 6.25 20.26 -17.50
N ILE A 643 5.56 21.42 -17.46
CA ILE A 643 5.22 22.12 -16.22
C ILE A 643 4.31 21.25 -15.35
N ALA A 644 3.26 20.68 -15.94
CA ALA A 644 2.35 19.77 -15.24
C ALA A 644 3.09 18.52 -14.72
N GLY A 645 3.93 17.90 -15.55
CA GLY A 645 4.77 16.75 -15.18
C GLY A 645 5.71 17.06 -14.02
N LYS A 646 6.41 18.20 -14.04
CA LYS A 646 7.23 18.67 -12.92
C LYS A 646 6.43 18.86 -11.64
N LYS A 647 5.27 19.51 -11.73
CA LYS A 647 4.40 19.76 -10.57
C LYS A 647 3.91 18.46 -9.93
N VAL A 648 3.50 17.47 -10.73
CA VAL A 648 3.12 16.15 -10.22
C VAL A 648 4.33 15.43 -9.64
N SER A 649 5.50 15.51 -10.29
CA SER A 649 6.76 14.93 -9.77
C SER A 649 7.14 15.51 -8.40
N GLU A 650 6.98 16.82 -8.19
CA GLU A 650 7.21 17.46 -6.88
C GLU A 650 6.24 16.97 -5.80
N GLN A 651 4.97 16.73 -6.15
CA GLN A 651 3.97 16.18 -5.23
C GLN A 651 4.26 14.71 -4.92
N LEU A 652 4.67 13.92 -5.91
CA LEU A 652 5.09 12.53 -5.72
C LEU A 652 6.35 12.43 -4.86
N GLU A 653 7.32 13.34 -5.00
CA GLU A 653 8.49 13.43 -4.11
C GLU A 653 8.12 13.75 -2.66
N LYS A 654 7.15 14.65 -2.45
CA LYS A 654 6.60 14.93 -1.11
C LYS A 654 5.93 13.69 -0.53
N LEU A 655 5.05 13.04 -1.29
CA LEU A 655 4.38 11.81 -0.88
C LEU A 655 5.39 10.70 -0.57
N LYS A 656 6.43 10.54 -1.41
CA LYS A 656 7.53 9.60 -1.21
C LYS A 656 8.20 9.79 0.13
N LYS A 657 8.48 11.04 0.54
CA LYS A 657 9.08 11.33 1.85
C LYS A 657 8.22 10.88 3.04
N GLU A 658 6.90 10.90 2.91
CA GLU A 658 5.97 10.52 3.99
C GLU A 658 5.72 9.01 4.10
N ILE A 659 5.89 8.26 3.00
CA ILE A 659 5.52 6.83 2.94
C ILE A 659 6.69 5.86 2.83
N SER A 660 7.89 6.32 2.45
CA SER A 660 9.01 5.43 2.06
C SER A 660 9.91 5.00 3.22
N LEU A 661 10.73 3.97 2.98
CA LEU A 661 11.73 3.42 3.91
C LEU A 661 13.01 4.28 4.04
N ASN A 662 12.87 5.60 4.09
CA ASN A 662 14.03 6.49 4.24
C ASN A 662 14.43 6.59 5.73
N LYS A 663 15.73 6.49 6.03
CA LYS A 663 16.27 6.47 7.40
C LYS A 663 15.94 7.72 8.25
N ASP A 664 15.53 8.80 7.59
CA ASP A 664 15.28 10.12 8.20
C ASP A 664 13.83 10.62 7.98
N GLY A 665 12.90 9.75 7.55
CA GLY A 665 11.54 10.14 7.14
C GLY A 665 10.54 10.36 8.29
N GLU A 666 9.71 11.40 8.17
CA GLU A 666 8.46 11.55 8.95
C GLU A 666 7.33 10.65 8.38
N GLY A 667 6.19 10.51 9.07
CA GLY A 667 5.05 9.71 8.57
C GLY A 667 5.13 8.21 8.90
N LEU A 668 4.92 7.34 7.89
CA LEU A 668 4.83 5.88 8.07
C LEU A 668 6.14 5.27 8.59
N HIS A 669 7.29 5.83 8.17
CA HIS A 669 8.60 5.40 8.68
C HIS A 669 8.75 5.60 10.18
N LYS A 670 8.27 6.76 10.70
CA LYS A 670 8.29 7.06 12.14
C LYS A 670 7.44 6.08 12.92
N ILE A 671 6.23 5.75 12.44
CA ILE A 671 5.36 4.74 13.06
C ILE A 671 6.04 3.39 13.06
N HIS A 672 6.60 2.95 11.93
CA HIS A 672 7.33 1.70 11.83
C HIS A 672 8.52 1.63 12.80
N LYS A 673 9.31 2.72 12.93
CA LYS A 673 10.41 2.83 13.88
C LYS A 673 9.91 2.72 15.33
N GLN A 674 8.89 3.49 15.70
CA GLN A 674 8.30 3.47 17.04
C GLN A 674 7.72 2.08 17.40
N LEU A 675 7.11 1.39 16.44
CA LEU A 675 6.65 0.01 16.63
C LEU A 675 7.84 -0.96 16.82
N LYS A 676 8.92 -0.82 16.03
CA LYS A 676 10.16 -1.62 16.23
C LYS A 676 10.78 -1.36 17.61
N GLU A 677 10.81 -0.12 18.07
CA GLU A 677 11.31 0.24 19.40
C GLU A 677 10.41 -0.29 20.53
N LEU A 678 9.08 -0.21 20.39
CA LEU A 678 8.13 -0.79 21.33
C LEU A 678 8.28 -2.32 21.43
N HIS A 679 8.38 -2.98 20.28
CA HIS A 679 8.55 -4.43 20.17
C HIS A 679 9.91 -4.89 20.74
N GLY A 680 11.02 -4.31 20.26
CA GLY A 680 12.38 -4.71 20.62
C GLY A 680 12.88 -4.17 21.96
N GLY A 681 12.26 -3.10 22.48
CA GLY A 681 12.55 -2.51 23.79
C GLY A 681 11.51 -2.93 24.83
N ALA A 682 10.53 -2.06 25.08
CA ALA A 682 9.63 -2.18 26.24
C ALA A 682 8.90 -3.54 26.35
N VAL A 683 8.40 -4.10 25.25
CA VAL A 683 7.71 -5.42 25.30
C VAL A 683 8.70 -6.56 25.55
N THR A 684 9.88 -6.53 24.91
CA THR A 684 10.94 -7.52 25.12
C THR A 684 11.49 -7.46 26.55
N ASP A 685 11.68 -6.26 27.09
CA ASP A 685 12.11 -6.05 28.47
C ASP A 685 11.08 -6.57 29.48
N ALA A 686 9.79 -6.29 29.24
CA ALA A 686 8.70 -6.81 30.07
C ALA A 686 8.60 -8.34 30.01
N LEU A 687 8.78 -8.95 28.83
CA LEU A 687 8.86 -10.41 28.67
C LEU A 687 10.03 -11.01 29.46
N SER A 688 11.20 -10.39 29.35
CA SER A 688 12.42 -10.81 30.05
C SER A 688 12.26 -10.71 31.56
N ALA A 689 11.66 -9.62 32.05
CA ALA A 689 11.34 -9.44 33.47
C ALA A 689 10.35 -10.50 33.98
N ALA A 690 9.31 -10.81 33.20
CA ALA A 690 8.36 -11.87 33.55
C ALA A 690 9.02 -13.25 33.59
N GLU A 691 9.88 -13.58 32.62
CA GLU A 691 10.63 -14.84 32.63
C GLU A 691 11.62 -14.95 33.79
N LYS A 692 12.29 -13.84 34.12
CA LYS A 692 13.20 -13.76 35.26
C LYS A 692 12.45 -13.95 36.58
N PHE A 693 11.26 -13.37 36.72
CA PHE A 693 10.41 -13.61 37.89
C PHE A 693 10.02 -15.09 38.00
N LEU A 694 9.51 -15.68 36.92
CA LEU A 694 9.00 -17.06 36.90
C LEU A 694 10.07 -18.13 37.17
N LYS A 695 11.34 -17.84 36.85
CA LYS A 695 12.46 -18.76 37.04
C LYS A 695 13.26 -18.42 38.31
N PRO A 696 14.36 -17.63 38.30
CA PRO A 696 15.20 -17.51 39.49
C PRO A 696 14.55 -16.71 40.63
N ASP A 697 13.86 -15.60 40.35
CA ASP A 697 13.55 -14.64 41.41
C ASP A 697 12.44 -15.14 42.36
N ALA A 698 11.37 -15.74 41.82
CA ALA A 698 10.28 -16.27 42.64
C ALA A 698 10.74 -17.39 43.58
N TYR A 699 11.59 -18.32 43.10
CA TYR A 699 12.14 -19.38 43.96
C TYR A 699 13.11 -18.82 45.00
N LYS A 700 13.96 -17.87 44.62
CA LYS A 700 14.87 -17.20 45.56
C LYS A 700 14.10 -16.49 46.68
N LEU A 701 13.11 -15.67 46.35
CA LEU A 701 12.28 -14.97 47.33
C LEU A 701 11.51 -15.95 48.24
N ARG A 702 10.98 -17.04 47.68
CA ARG A 702 10.34 -18.13 48.44
C ARG A 702 11.28 -18.68 49.50
N ASP A 703 12.48 -19.08 49.09
CA ASP A 703 13.43 -19.78 49.95
C ASP A 703 13.99 -18.83 51.03
N GLU A 704 14.34 -17.59 50.66
CA GLU A 704 14.75 -16.56 51.62
C GLU A 704 13.66 -16.22 52.65
N THR A 705 12.39 -16.20 52.23
CA THR A 705 11.27 -15.95 53.14
C THR A 705 11.05 -17.13 54.10
N ILE A 706 11.10 -18.36 53.58
CA ILE A 706 11.00 -19.58 54.39
C ILE A 706 12.13 -19.63 55.42
N GLU A 707 13.38 -19.37 55.02
CA GLU A 707 14.52 -19.37 55.95
C GLU A 707 14.38 -18.34 57.07
N LYS A 708 14.00 -17.10 56.73
CA LYS A 708 13.80 -16.04 57.74
C LYS A 708 12.71 -16.40 58.74
N LEU A 709 11.57 -16.91 58.27
CA LEU A 709 10.46 -17.30 59.14
C LEU A 709 10.81 -18.53 60.00
N ARG A 710 11.47 -19.54 59.43
CA ARG A 710 11.96 -20.71 60.19
C ARG A 710 12.93 -20.29 61.28
N GLY A 711 13.89 -19.42 60.97
CA GLY A 711 14.85 -18.89 61.94
C GLY A 711 14.17 -18.17 63.11
N GLN A 712 13.05 -17.48 62.88
CA GLN A 712 12.25 -16.87 63.94
C GLN A 712 11.52 -17.93 64.79
N VAL A 713 10.85 -18.89 64.15
CA VAL A 713 10.15 -19.98 64.85
C VAL A 713 11.11 -20.78 65.73
N ASP A 714 12.27 -21.17 65.18
CA ASP A 714 13.27 -21.96 65.91
C ASP A 714 13.81 -21.18 67.13
N LYS A 715 13.99 -19.86 67.00
CA LYS A 715 14.39 -18.99 68.10
C LYS A 715 13.32 -18.91 69.20
N GLU A 716 12.05 -18.75 68.82
CA GLU A 716 10.95 -18.71 69.79
C GLU A 716 10.71 -20.06 70.48
N ILE A 717 10.85 -21.17 69.75
CA ILE A 717 10.78 -22.53 70.31
C ILE A 717 11.89 -22.75 71.33
N GLU A 718 13.13 -22.35 71.04
CA GLU A 718 14.22 -22.45 72.02
C GLU A 718 14.04 -21.52 73.22
N ASN A 719 13.49 -20.32 73.03
CA ASN A 719 13.14 -19.44 74.14
C ASN A 719 12.07 -20.07 75.06
N ALA A 720 11.00 -20.61 74.47
CA ALA A 720 9.92 -21.27 75.21
C ALA A 720 10.45 -22.50 75.98
N LYS A 721 11.29 -23.32 75.33
CA LYS A 721 11.94 -24.49 75.96
C LYS A 721 12.77 -24.09 77.16
N LYS A 722 13.61 -23.06 77.04
CA LYS A 722 14.41 -22.55 78.16
C LYS A 722 13.54 -22.04 79.32
N LEU A 723 12.47 -21.31 79.03
CA LEU A 723 11.55 -20.78 80.05
C LEU A 723 10.81 -21.89 80.80
N MET A 724 10.27 -22.89 80.08
CA MET A 724 9.54 -24.00 80.68
C MET A 724 10.47 -24.92 81.49
N ILE A 725 11.67 -25.23 81.00
CA ILE A 725 12.69 -25.99 81.75
C ILE A 725 13.07 -25.23 83.02
N LYS A 726 13.29 -23.92 82.93
CA LYS A 726 13.59 -23.08 84.11
C LYS A 726 12.48 -23.12 85.15
N GLN A 727 11.22 -23.13 84.72
CA GLN A 727 10.08 -23.26 85.63
C GLN A 727 10.00 -24.65 86.26
N ALA A 728 10.21 -25.73 85.50
CA ALA A 728 10.27 -27.09 86.03
C ALA A 728 11.38 -27.25 87.08
N GLN A 729 12.56 -26.69 86.82
CA GLN A 729 13.67 -26.65 87.77
C GLN A 729 13.33 -25.84 89.04
N LYS A 730 12.59 -24.74 88.91
CA LYS A 730 12.13 -23.94 90.06
C LYS A 730 11.15 -24.73 90.95
N ILE A 731 10.23 -25.48 90.34
CA ILE A 731 9.29 -26.34 91.06
C ILE A 731 10.06 -27.42 91.83
N TYR A 732 10.99 -28.12 91.18
CA TYR A 732 11.86 -29.11 91.82
C TYR A 732 12.62 -28.54 93.03
N VAL A 733 13.29 -27.39 92.86
CA VAL A 733 14.03 -26.74 93.97
C VAL A 733 13.10 -26.36 95.14
N THR A 734 11.88 -25.92 94.84
CA THR A 734 10.88 -25.57 95.87
C THR A 734 10.41 -26.81 96.62
N SER A 735 10.09 -27.87 95.89
CA SER A 735 9.69 -29.17 96.45
C SER A 735 10.79 -29.76 97.36
N VAL A 736 12.04 -29.80 96.89
CA VAL A 736 13.17 -30.27 97.70
C VAL A 736 13.39 -29.43 98.95
N LYS A 737 13.25 -28.10 98.85
CA LYS A 737 13.33 -27.21 100.02
C LYS A 737 12.25 -27.53 101.06
N GLU A 738 11.01 -27.77 100.64
CA GLU A 738 9.90 -28.10 101.54
C GLU A 738 10.09 -29.46 102.20
N MET A 739 10.54 -30.47 101.44
CA MET A 739 10.88 -31.79 101.99
C MET A 739 11.99 -31.71 103.04
N LEU A 740 13.07 -30.95 102.77
CA LEU A 740 14.15 -30.74 103.73
C LEU A 740 13.68 -30.02 105.00
N LYS A 741 12.76 -29.05 104.86
CA LYS A 741 12.17 -28.36 106.01
C LYS A 741 11.34 -29.33 106.87
N ALA A 742 10.47 -30.12 106.25
CA ALA A 742 9.66 -31.11 106.95
C ALA A 742 10.53 -32.16 107.68
N PHE A 743 11.62 -32.60 107.05
CA PHE A 743 12.61 -33.48 107.67
C PHE A 743 13.27 -32.82 108.89
N ALA A 744 13.77 -31.60 108.75
CA ALA A 744 14.41 -30.87 109.85
C ALA A 744 13.46 -30.66 111.04
N ASP A 745 12.21 -30.24 110.77
CA ASP A 745 11.17 -30.03 111.79
C ASP A 745 10.87 -31.34 112.54
N LYS A 746 10.82 -32.47 111.82
CA LYS A 746 10.58 -33.80 112.41
C LYS A 746 11.76 -34.26 113.27
N VAL A 747 13.01 -34.15 112.79
CA VAL A 747 14.21 -34.51 113.55
C VAL A 747 14.34 -33.68 114.83
N GLN A 748 14.08 -32.37 114.74
CA GLN A 748 14.10 -31.48 115.90
C GLN A 748 13.08 -31.92 116.96
N LYS A 749 11.85 -32.26 116.55
CA LYS A 749 10.79 -32.71 117.46
C LYS A 749 11.14 -34.02 118.18
N GLU A 750 11.75 -34.99 117.49
CA GLU A 750 12.14 -36.27 118.10
C GLU A 750 13.30 -36.13 119.11
N LEU A 751 14.15 -35.10 118.96
CA LEU A 751 15.35 -34.89 119.81
C LEU A 751 15.15 -33.91 120.97
N GLN A 752 14.14 -33.03 120.91
CA GLN A 752 13.99 -31.86 121.80
C GLN A 752 13.93 -32.20 123.31
N ASP A 753 13.23 -33.28 123.68
CA ASP A 753 12.98 -33.60 125.10
C ASP A 753 13.97 -34.62 125.68
N LEU A 754 14.78 -35.27 124.84
CA LEU A 754 15.73 -36.30 125.27
C LEU A 754 16.79 -35.76 126.25
N PRO A 755 17.47 -34.61 126.01
CA PRO A 755 18.47 -34.09 126.95
C PRO A 755 17.89 -33.80 128.35
N LYS A 756 16.67 -33.26 128.40
CA LYS A 756 15.98 -32.96 129.67
C LYS A 756 15.64 -34.22 130.44
N GLN A 757 15.18 -35.27 129.74
CA GLN A 757 14.88 -36.56 130.37
C GLN A 757 16.14 -37.23 130.93
N ILE A 758 17.26 -37.14 130.21
CA ILE A 758 18.57 -37.65 130.65
C ILE A 758 19.06 -36.89 131.90
N ASP A 759 18.98 -35.56 131.91
CA ASP A 759 19.41 -34.74 133.05
C ASP A 759 18.51 -34.92 134.28
N LYS A 760 17.20 -35.13 134.07
CA LYS A 760 16.25 -35.43 135.15
C LYS A 760 16.63 -36.72 135.86
N GLU A 761 16.83 -37.81 135.11
CA GLU A 761 17.24 -39.11 135.68
C GLU A 761 18.58 -39.03 136.42
N ARG A 762 19.48 -38.13 136.05
CA ARG A 762 20.78 -37.91 136.72
C ARG A 762 20.67 -37.31 138.13
N LYS A 763 19.59 -36.59 138.43
CA LYS A 763 19.36 -35.87 139.70
C LYS A 763 18.34 -36.57 140.61
N GLU A 764 17.52 -37.44 140.04
CA GLU A 764 16.31 -37.99 140.65
C GLU A 764 16.28 -39.53 140.56
N GLY A 765 15.29 -40.17 141.21
CA GLY A 765 15.10 -41.62 141.15
C GLY A 765 16.29 -42.39 141.72
N PHE A 766 16.54 -43.58 141.17
CA PHE A 766 17.60 -44.45 141.67
C PHE A 766 19.00 -43.81 141.57
N LYS A 767 19.32 -43.13 140.46
CA LYS A 767 20.65 -42.51 140.29
C LYS A 767 20.84 -41.32 141.22
N GLY A 768 19.81 -40.50 141.43
CA GLY A 768 19.85 -39.46 142.45
C GLY A 768 19.99 -40.04 143.87
N PHE A 769 19.32 -41.16 144.16
CA PHE A 769 19.48 -41.86 145.44
C PHE A 769 20.92 -42.34 145.66
N MET A 770 21.53 -42.99 144.67
CA MET A 770 22.92 -43.47 144.78
C MET A 770 23.92 -42.32 144.96
N ARG A 771 23.70 -41.18 144.29
CA ARG A 771 24.51 -39.98 144.55
C ARG A 771 24.29 -39.44 145.97
N THR A 772 23.09 -39.58 146.53
CA THR A 772 22.82 -39.15 147.92
C THR A 772 23.46 -40.07 148.97
N VAL A 773 23.60 -41.36 148.68
CA VAL A 773 24.35 -42.32 149.52
C VAL A 773 25.82 -41.90 149.66
N GLU A 774 26.43 -41.48 148.55
CA GLU A 774 27.80 -40.98 148.51
C GLU A 774 27.92 -39.68 149.32
N GLY A 775 27.10 -38.67 149.01
CA GLY A 775 27.06 -37.41 149.77
C GLY A 775 26.08 -36.40 149.19
N LYS A 776 26.45 -35.12 149.17
CA LYS A 776 25.54 -34.05 148.72
C LYS A 776 25.64 -33.86 147.21
N ILE A 777 24.49 -33.86 146.54
CA ILE A 777 24.41 -33.59 145.09
C ILE A 777 24.60 -32.09 144.86
N THR A 778 25.65 -31.74 144.12
CA THR A 778 25.80 -30.44 143.44
C THR A 778 25.59 -30.66 141.94
N ASP A 779 25.32 -29.61 141.17
CA ASP A 779 24.82 -29.71 139.78
C ASP A 779 25.43 -30.87 138.96
N ASN A 780 26.76 -30.90 138.84
CA ASN A 780 27.48 -31.92 138.07
C ASN A 780 28.31 -32.90 138.93
N ALA A 781 28.54 -32.65 140.23
CA ALA A 781 29.40 -33.46 141.09
C ALA A 781 28.68 -33.92 142.38
N THR A 782 29.19 -34.96 143.03
CA THR A 782 28.66 -35.47 144.31
C THR A 782 29.78 -35.40 145.35
N THR A 783 29.52 -34.88 146.55
CA THR A 783 30.50 -34.93 147.66
C THR A 783 30.47 -36.31 148.33
N ASP A 784 31.42 -36.62 149.22
CA ASP A 784 31.49 -37.88 150.00
C ASP A 784 30.94 -37.75 151.43
N GLU A 785 30.27 -36.62 151.72
CA GLU A 785 29.86 -36.20 153.07
C GLU A 785 28.98 -37.19 153.83
N ASN A 786 28.11 -37.94 153.13
CA ASN A 786 27.20 -38.86 153.81
C ASN A 786 27.91 -40.16 154.14
N ILE A 787 28.55 -40.80 153.17
CA ILE A 787 29.23 -42.08 153.39
C ILE A 787 30.35 -41.97 154.44
N LYS A 788 31.02 -40.81 154.52
CA LYS A 788 32.07 -40.53 155.51
C LYS A 788 31.59 -40.62 156.96
N LYS A 789 30.32 -40.29 157.25
CA LYS A 789 29.72 -40.35 158.60
C LYS A 789 29.71 -41.74 159.23
N LEU A 790 29.76 -42.80 158.42
CA LEU A 790 29.89 -44.19 158.89
C LEU A 790 31.33 -44.69 158.79
N LYS A 791 32.05 -44.27 157.75
CA LYS A 791 33.42 -44.71 157.47
C LYS A 791 34.37 -44.42 158.64
N ASP A 792 34.22 -43.27 159.31
CA ASP A 792 35.13 -42.85 160.38
C ASP A 792 34.96 -43.67 161.68
N LEU A 793 33.81 -44.32 161.92
CA LEU A 793 33.58 -45.18 163.11
C LEU A 793 34.06 -46.62 162.98
N ALA A 794 34.30 -47.09 161.75
CA ALA A 794 34.73 -48.46 161.51
C ALA A 794 36.09 -48.78 162.17
N SER A 795 36.80 -47.76 162.65
CA SER A 795 38.14 -47.85 163.23
C SER A 795 38.18 -47.82 164.77
N GLU A 796 37.06 -47.59 165.47
CA GLU A 796 37.04 -47.51 166.94
C GLU A 796 36.77 -48.90 167.58
N SER A 797 37.60 -49.32 168.55
CA SER A 797 37.46 -50.60 169.27
C SER A 797 37.19 -50.38 170.78
N ALA A 798 36.39 -51.26 171.39
CA ALA A 798 36.01 -51.18 172.80
C ALA A 798 36.12 -52.56 173.48
N ASP A 799 36.99 -52.70 174.48
CA ASP A 799 37.30 -53.99 175.13
C ASP A 799 36.49 -54.24 176.41
N THR A 800 35.95 -53.18 177.01
CA THR A 800 35.14 -53.24 178.24
C THR A 800 33.66 -53.02 177.98
N ALA A 801 32.81 -53.49 178.90
CA ALA A 801 31.35 -53.38 178.78
C ALA A 801 30.89 -51.91 178.74
N GLU A 802 31.47 -51.04 179.58
CA GLU A 802 31.17 -49.60 179.57
C GLU A 802 31.59 -48.93 178.26
N GLN A 803 32.76 -49.28 177.71
CA GLN A 803 33.20 -48.75 176.41
C GLN A 803 32.32 -49.25 175.26
N LYS A 804 31.89 -50.52 175.26
CA LYS A 804 30.97 -51.06 174.24
C LYS A 804 29.62 -50.36 174.28
N ALA A 805 29.09 -50.09 175.48
CA ALA A 805 27.87 -49.30 175.63
C ALA A 805 28.04 -47.87 175.11
N THR A 806 29.21 -47.27 175.30
CA THR A 806 29.54 -45.92 174.79
C THR A 806 29.71 -45.92 173.28
N LEU A 807 30.44 -46.88 172.72
CA LEU A 807 30.65 -47.03 171.28
C LEU A 807 29.34 -47.33 170.54
N PHE A 808 28.50 -48.18 171.13
CA PHE A 808 27.17 -48.47 170.59
C PHE A 808 26.29 -47.22 170.59
N LYS A 809 26.36 -46.37 171.64
CA LYS A 809 25.72 -45.05 171.64
C LYS A 809 26.28 -44.13 170.54
N THR A 810 27.59 -44.09 170.34
CA THR A 810 28.23 -43.28 169.29
C THR A 810 27.85 -43.77 167.89
N LEU A 811 27.92 -45.08 167.63
CA LEU A 811 27.50 -45.71 166.38
C LEU A 811 26.02 -45.48 166.11
N SER A 812 25.16 -45.67 167.11
CA SER A 812 23.74 -45.37 166.99
C SER A 812 23.51 -43.90 166.64
N THR A 813 24.31 -42.99 167.19
CA THR A 813 24.21 -41.55 166.90
C THR A 813 24.66 -41.25 165.48
N LYS A 814 25.79 -41.80 165.04
CA LYS A 814 26.37 -41.55 163.72
C LYS A 814 25.62 -42.24 162.58
N PHE A 815 25.08 -43.43 162.83
CA PHE A 815 24.14 -44.08 161.92
C PHE A 815 22.86 -43.25 161.74
N LYS A 816 22.35 -42.65 162.82
CA LYS A 816 21.23 -41.70 162.74
C LYS A 816 21.60 -40.46 161.91
N GLU A 817 22.81 -39.94 162.02
CA GLU A 817 23.33 -38.83 161.20
C GLU A 817 23.54 -39.19 159.71
N PHE A 818 23.95 -40.43 159.40
CA PHE A 818 24.07 -40.97 158.04
C PHE A 818 22.71 -41.22 157.40
N PHE A 819 21.81 -41.85 158.15
CA PHE A 819 20.49 -42.20 157.66
C PHE A 819 19.59 -40.97 157.52
N GLY A 820 19.82 -39.89 158.28
CA GLY A 820 19.04 -38.66 158.19
C GLY A 820 18.89 -38.11 156.76
N PRO A 821 19.98 -37.85 156.02
CA PRO A 821 19.95 -37.41 154.62
C PRO A 821 19.32 -38.42 153.66
N LEU A 822 19.59 -39.73 153.83
CA LEU A 822 19.01 -40.80 153.01
C LEU A 822 17.50 -40.90 153.21
N LYS A 823 17.07 -40.82 154.46
CA LYS A 823 15.67 -40.73 154.85
C LYS A 823 15.04 -39.47 154.28
N GLY A 824 15.70 -38.31 154.35
CA GLY A 824 15.19 -37.07 153.75
C GLY A 824 15.03 -37.17 152.23
N TYR A 825 15.97 -37.81 151.53
CA TYR A 825 15.85 -38.09 150.10
C TYR A 825 14.72 -39.08 149.82
N LEU A 826 14.64 -40.17 150.56
CA LEU A 826 13.57 -41.15 150.42
C LEU A 826 12.20 -40.55 150.74
N ASP A 827 12.06 -39.73 151.78
CA ASP A 827 10.82 -39.02 152.11
C ASP A 827 10.43 -38.07 150.98
N THR A 828 11.42 -37.35 150.41
CA THR A 828 11.21 -36.47 149.26
C THR A 828 10.83 -37.23 148.00
N GLU A 829 11.51 -38.34 147.71
CA GLU A 829 11.27 -39.16 146.51
C GLU A 829 10.01 -40.01 146.65
N ILE A 830 9.65 -40.47 147.85
CA ILE A 830 8.37 -41.10 148.15
C ILE A 830 7.27 -40.05 147.99
N MET A 831 7.42 -38.84 148.51
CA MET A 831 6.44 -37.76 148.30
C MET A 831 6.37 -37.34 146.83
N ARG A 832 7.49 -37.33 146.10
CA ARG A 832 7.53 -37.00 144.68
C ARG A 832 6.93 -38.11 143.83
N LEU A 833 7.25 -39.38 144.08
CA LEU A 833 6.63 -40.53 143.44
C LEU A 833 5.17 -40.66 143.83
N TYR A 834 4.78 -40.32 145.06
CA TYR A 834 3.39 -40.25 145.49
C TYR A 834 2.66 -39.11 144.79
N LYS A 835 3.27 -37.93 144.64
CA LYS A 835 2.74 -36.81 143.84
C LYS A 835 2.70 -37.13 142.34
N ASP A 836 3.74 -37.73 141.77
CA ASP A 836 3.83 -38.10 140.35
C ASP A 836 2.88 -39.27 140.03
N SER A 837 2.71 -40.22 140.96
CA SER A 837 1.78 -41.35 140.85
C SER A 837 0.34 -40.89 141.09
N ASN A 838 0.07 -39.99 142.06
CA ASN A 838 -1.24 -39.33 142.19
C ASN A 838 -1.54 -38.42 141.00
N ALA A 839 -0.58 -37.68 140.45
CA ALA A 839 -0.79 -36.86 139.25
C ALA A 839 -1.01 -37.71 137.98
N LYS A 840 -0.45 -38.93 137.94
CA LYS A 840 -0.73 -39.92 136.88
C LYS A 840 -2.06 -40.65 137.07
N LYS A 841 -2.51 -40.88 138.31
CA LYS A 841 -3.79 -41.55 138.63
C LYS A 841 -4.99 -40.59 138.71
N ASN A 842 -4.77 -39.34 139.10
CA ASN A 842 -5.75 -38.26 139.27
C ASN A 842 -5.10 -36.90 138.91
N PRO A 843 -5.07 -36.50 137.63
CA PRO A 843 -4.64 -35.16 137.25
C PRO A 843 -5.63 -34.12 137.82
N PRO A 844 -5.18 -32.97 138.37
CA PRO A 844 -6.08 -31.89 138.75
C PRO A 844 -6.73 -31.34 137.48
N VAL A 845 -8.05 -31.49 137.36
CA VAL A 845 -8.80 -30.85 136.28
C VAL A 845 -9.02 -29.39 136.68
N THR A 846 -8.32 -28.46 136.03
CA THR A 846 -8.76 -27.07 135.95
C THR A 846 -9.87 -26.99 134.91
N ILE A 847 -11.13 -27.13 135.34
CA ILE A 847 -12.32 -26.81 134.55
C ILE A 847 -12.62 -25.33 134.82
N GLY A 848 -12.50 -24.46 133.81
CA GLY A 848 -13.13 -23.14 133.86
C GLY A 848 -14.64 -23.29 133.73
N ASP A 849 -15.44 -22.34 134.25
CA ASP A 849 -16.92 -22.40 134.36
C ASP A 849 -17.71 -22.65 133.03
N LYS A 850 -17.05 -22.96 131.91
CA LYS A 850 -17.63 -23.20 130.58
C LYS A 850 -17.19 -24.48 129.86
N ASP A 851 -16.38 -25.35 130.45
CA ASP A 851 -15.94 -26.60 129.80
C ASP A 851 -16.78 -27.83 130.26
N PRO A 852 -17.32 -28.65 129.33
CA PRO A 852 -18.19 -29.80 129.65
C PRO A 852 -17.42 -30.98 130.29
N HIS A 853 -18.08 -31.68 131.22
CA HIS A 853 -17.51 -32.78 131.99
C HIS A 853 -17.56 -34.11 131.18
N PRO A 854 -16.42 -34.79 130.96
CA PRO A 854 -16.30 -35.88 129.98
C PRO A 854 -17.12 -37.15 130.27
N TYR A 855 -17.62 -37.34 131.50
CA TYR A 855 -18.57 -38.42 131.80
C TYR A 855 -20.04 -38.03 131.61
N ALA A 856 -20.37 -36.73 131.64
CA ALA A 856 -21.72 -36.26 131.35
C ALA A 856 -22.03 -36.45 129.86
N ASP A 857 -21.09 -36.08 128.98
CA ASP A 857 -21.23 -36.24 127.53
C ASP A 857 -21.39 -37.72 127.11
N ALA A 858 -20.66 -38.64 127.76
CA ALA A 858 -20.77 -40.08 127.48
C ALA A 858 -22.10 -40.68 127.94
N LEU A 859 -22.64 -40.20 129.07
CA LEU A 859 -23.95 -40.61 129.56
C LEU A 859 -25.08 -40.01 128.71
N ASP A 860 -24.95 -38.75 128.31
CA ASP A 860 -25.84 -38.07 127.35
C ASP A 860 -25.84 -38.78 125.99
N ALA A 861 -24.69 -39.27 125.53
CA ALA A 861 -24.59 -40.06 124.31
C ALA A 861 -25.33 -41.39 124.43
N VAL A 862 -25.18 -42.12 125.54
CA VAL A 862 -25.95 -43.36 125.79
C VAL A 862 -27.45 -43.07 125.82
N GLN A 863 -27.87 -42.01 126.53
CA GLN A 863 -29.26 -41.60 126.61
C GLN A 863 -29.83 -41.19 125.23
N SER A 864 -29.09 -40.41 124.45
CA SER A 864 -29.47 -39.98 123.10
C SER A 864 -29.64 -41.16 122.15
N LYS A 865 -28.72 -42.14 122.17
CA LYS A 865 -28.80 -43.34 121.32
C LYS A 865 -29.93 -44.27 121.74
N LEU A 866 -30.17 -44.41 123.05
CA LEU A 866 -31.30 -45.17 123.56
C LEU A 866 -32.63 -44.53 123.14
N ASN A 867 -32.78 -43.21 123.29
CA ASN A 867 -33.98 -42.50 122.85
C ASN A 867 -34.20 -42.63 121.34
N THR A 868 -33.14 -42.51 120.52
CA THR A 868 -33.24 -42.70 119.07
C THR A 868 -33.78 -44.08 118.70
N LEU A 869 -33.29 -45.13 119.39
CA LEU A 869 -33.76 -46.50 119.18
C LEU A 869 -35.23 -46.67 119.60
N LEU A 870 -35.62 -46.10 120.74
CA LEU A 870 -37.00 -46.18 121.25
C LEU A 870 -37.98 -45.37 120.39
N ASP A 871 -37.58 -44.21 119.90
CA ASP A 871 -38.37 -43.37 118.98
C ASP A 871 -38.58 -44.08 117.64
N GLU A 872 -37.56 -44.77 117.11
CA GLU A 872 -37.72 -45.58 115.91
C GLU A 872 -38.74 -46.70 116.12
N LEU A 873 -38.60 -47.48 117.20
CA LEU A 873 -39.53 -48.56 117.53
C LEU A 873 -40.97 -48.06 117.72
N HIS A 874 -41.13 -46.87 118.30
CA HIS A 874 -42.43 -46.24 118.48
C HIS A 874 -43.06 -45.80 117.15
N ASN A 875 -42.25 -45.23 116.25
CA ASN A 875 -42.75 -44.64 115.01
C ASN A 875 -42.93 -45.68 113.88
N SER A 876 -42.09 -46.70 113.81
CA SER A 876 -42.11 -47.66 112.70
C SER A 876 -43.20 -48.72 112.83
N ASN A 877 -43.63 -49.08 114.05
CA ASN A 877 -44.52 -50.21 114.35
C ASN A 877 -44.02 -51.60 113.85
N HIS A 878 -42.80 -51.70 113.31
CA HIS A 878 -42.14 -52.95 112.88
C HIS A 878 -40.61 -52.80 112.89
N PHE A 879 -39.87 -53.91 112.86
CA PHE A 879 -38.41 -53.90 112.89
C PHE A 879 -37.82 -53.63 111.48
N THR A 880 -37.20 -52.45 111.30
CA THR A 880 -36.56 -51.96 110.06
C THR A 880 -35.04 -52.16 110.08
N HIS A 881 -34.35 -52.07 108.93
CA HIS A 881 -32.88 -52.19 108.89
C HIS A 881 -32.12 -51.15 109.76
N SER A 882 -32.70 -49.96 109.94
CA SER A 882 -32.17 -48.94 110.84
C SER A 882 -32.13 -49.38 112.31
N LEU A 883 -32.96 -50.35 112.72
CA LEU A 883 -32.91 -50.95 114.06
C LEU A 883 -31.54 -51.59 114.32
N THR A 884 -31.01 -52.36 113.36
CA THR A 884 -29.69 -53.01 113.50
C THR A 884 -28.58 -51.97 113.63
N ILE A 885 -28.68 -50.88 112.88
CA ILE A 885 -27.73 -49.76 112.94
C ILE A 885 -27.81 -49.06 114.30
N ASN A 886 -29.03 -48.79 114.80
CA ASN A 886 -29.24 -48.10 116.07
C ASN A 886 -28.92 -48.98 117.29
N LEU A 887 -29.14 -50.30 117.21
CA LEU A 887 -28.64 -51.27 118.18
C LEU A 887 -27.11 -51.27 118.21
N GLY A 888 -26.46 -51.32 117.04
CA GLY A 888 -25.00 -51.20 116.93
C GLY A 888 -24.47 -49.90 117.55
N ASN A 889 -25.12 -48.77 117.26
CA ASN A 889 -24.78 -47.46 117.81
C ASN A 889 -24.95 -47.41 119.34
N LEU A 890 -26.03 -47.98 119.88
CA LEU A 890 -26.26 -48.09 121.32
C LEU A 890 -25.21 -48.98 121.98
N SER A 891 -24.87 -50.12 121.38
CA SER A 891 -23.79 -50.99 121.86
C SER A 891 -22.43 -50.29 121.85
N THR A 892 -22.13 -49.50 120.81
CA THR A 892 -20.90 -48.70 120.75
C THR A 892 -20.87 -47.62 121.83
N ALA A 893 -22.00 -46.93 122.08
CA ALA A 893 -22.10 -45.95 123.16
C ALA A 893 -21.94 -46.60 124.55
N LEU A 894 -22.57 -47.75 124.79
CA LEU A 894 -22.45 -48.52 126.04
C LEU A 894 -21.03 -49.06 126.25
N ASN A 895 -20.36 -49.54 125.19
CA ASN A 895 -18.98 -49.97 125.25
C ASN A 895 -18.02 -48.81 125.53
N SER A 896 -18.37 -47.60 125.11
CA SER A 896 -17.63 -46.38 125.37
C SER A 896 -17.83 -45.81 126.78
N LEU A 897 -18.87 -46.25 127.52
CA LEU A 897 -19.16 -45.81 128.90
C LEU A 897 -18.18 -46.44 129.92
N VAL A 898 -16.87 -46.43 129.68
CA VAL A 898 -15.86 -47.06 130.55
C VAL A 898 -15.41 -46.08 131.63
N PRO A 899 -15.53 -46.41 132.94
CA PRO A 899 -14.88 -45.64 133.99
C PRO A 899 -13.38 -45.95 134.00
N THR A 900 -12.62 -45.36 133.09
CA THR A 900 -11.18 -45.66 132.96
C THR A 900 -10.34 -45.10 134.11
N ASN A 901 -10.91 -44.25 134.98
CA ASN A 901 -10.18 -43.52 136.03
C ASN A 901 -10.66 -43.80 137.47
N PHE A 902 -11.50 -44.81 137.68
CA PHE A 902 -11.87 -45.27 139.02
C PHE A 902 -11.18 -46.62 139.30
N GLU A 903 -10.19 -46.66 140.20
CA GLU A 903 -9.56 -47.91 140.62
C GLU A 903 -10.37 -48.56 141.77
N GLY A 904 -11.02 -49.70 141.51
CA GLY A 904 -11.55 -50.60 142.52
C GLY A 904 -12.80 -51.40 142.07
N PRO A 905 -13.13 -52.57 142.67
CA PRO A 905 -14.22 -53.45 142.21
C PRO A 905 -15.67 -52.94 142.44
N CYS A 906 -15.89 -51.63 142.66
CA CYS A 906 -17.22 -51.10 143.01
C CYS A 906 -17.51 -49.76 142.31
N ASN A 907 -17.78 -49.80 141.01
CA ASN A 907 -18.48 -48.75 140.25
C ASN A 907 -19.90 -49.26 139.90
N THR A 908 -20.69 -49.55 140.94
CA THR A 908 -21.99 -50.22 140.85
C THR A 908 -23.02 -49.50 139.98
N LEU A 909 -22.94 -48.18 139.79
CA LEU A 909 -23.94 -47.42 139.02
C LEU A 909 -23.78 -47.50 137.48
N PRO A 910 -22.62 -47.15 136.87
CA PRO A 910 -22.41 -47.33 135.43
C PRO A 910 -22.44 -48.80 135.00
N ASP A 911 -21.98 -49.70 135.87
CA ASP A 911 -21.97 -51.14 135.57
C ASP A 911 -23.38 -51.74 135.60
N VAL A 912 -24.26 -51.32 136.53
CA VAL A 912 -25.68 -51.70 136.51
C VAL A 912 -26.38 -51.20 135.24
N LEU A 913 -26.12 -49.95 134.84
CA LEU A 913 -26.67 -49.40 133.59
C LEU A 913 -26.17 -50.15 132.35
N LYS A 914 -24.87 -50.47 132.27
CA LYS A 914 -24.31 -51.28 131.20
C LYS A 914 -24.92 -52.67 131.13
N VAL A 915 -25.05 -53.35 132.27
CA VAL A 915 -25.59 -54.72 132.33
C VAL A 915 -27.07 -54.72 131.92
N GLY A 916 -27.88 -53.79 132.45
CA GLY A 916 -29.30 -53.68 132.11
C GLY A 916 -29.54 -53.35 130.64
N LEU A 917 -28.83 -52.36 130.08
CA LEU A 917 -29.01 -51.95 128.68
C LEU A 917 -28.38 -52.93 127.68
N ARG A 918 -27.32 -53.66 128.04
CA ARG A 918 -26.83 -54.80 127.23
C ARG A 918 -27.83 -55.95 127.19
N GLY A 919 -28.50 -56.25 128.30
CA GLY A 919 -29.59 -57.22 128.33
C GLY A 919 -30.74 -56.80 127.40
N PHE A 920 -31.12 -55.53 127.44
CA PHE A 920 -32.14 -54.97 126.54
C PHE A 920 -31.73 -55.03 125.05
N HIS A 921 -30.49 -54.65 124.73
CA HIS A 921 -29.93 -54.77 123.37
C HIS A 921 -29.99 -56.23 122.86
N ALA A 922 -29.55 -57.19 123.66
CA ALA A 922 -29.47 -58.59 123.27
C ALA A 922 -30.84 -59.23 122.97
N GLU A 923 -31.93 -58.77 123.60
CA GLU A 923 -33.28 -59.23 123.27
C GLU A 923 -33.81 -58.63 121.96
N LEU A 924 -33.51 -57.35 121.69
CA LEU A 924 -33.93 -56.69 120.45
C LEU A 924 -33.11 -57.15 119.23
N GLU A 925 -31.87 -57.58 119.41
CA GLU A 925 -31.03 -58.15 118.35
C GLU A 925 -31.59 -59.45 117.77
N LYS A 926 -32.48 -60.15 118.49
CA LYS A 926 -33.16 -61.37 118.03
C LYS A 926 -34.34 -61.10 117.09
N ALA A 927 -34.70 -59.84 116.87
CA ALA A 927 -35.78 -59.46 115.98
C ALA A 927 -35.42 -59.75 114.50
N TYR A 928 -36.33 -60.39 113.76
CA TYR A 928 -36.13 -60.64 112.33
C TYR A 928 -36.21 -59.34 111.52
N VAL A 929 -35.13 -59.01 110.81
CA VAL A 929 -35.01 -57.88 109.87
C VAL A 929 -34.67 -58.44 108.49
N SER A 930 -35.42 -58.06 107.46
CA SER A 930 -35.21 -58.57 106.11
C SER A 930 -33.86 -58.11 105.53
N VAL A 931 -33.10 -59.04 104.92
CA VAL A 931 -31.80 -58.78 104.28
C VAL A 931 -31.88 -57.72 103.16
N TYR A 932 -33.06 -57.53 102.57
CA TYR A 932 -33.24 -56.65 101.43
C TYR A 932 -33.78 -55.26 101.80
N ASP A 933 -34.11 -55.03 103.07
CA ASP A 933 -34.68 -53.76 103.51
C ASP A 933 -33.58 -52.67 103.53
N GLY A 934 -33.73 -51.63 102.69
CA GLY A 934 -32.79 -50.50 102.60
C GLY A 934 -31.65 -50.60 101.57
N VAL A 935 -31.65 -51.60 100.67
CA VAL A 935 -30.60 -51.72 99.63
C VAL A 935 -30.77 -50.65 98.53
N ASN A 936 -29.74 -49.83 98.31
CA ASN A 936 -29.72 -48.81 97.27
C ASN A 936 -29.28 -49.37 95.90
N PHE A 937 -29.94 -48.93 94.82
CA PHE A 937 -29.54 -49.27 93.44
C PHE A 937 -28.18 -48.65 93.08
N GLY A 938 -27.29 -49.43 92.45
CA GLY A 938 -25.91 -49.02 92.16
C GLY A 938 -25.76 -47.95 91.06
N ALA A 939 -26.83 -47.64 90.33
CA ALA A 939 -26.91 -46.51 89.39
C ALA A 939 -28.37 -46.08 89.19
N SER A 940 -28.58 -44.89 88.64
CA SER A 940 -29.92 -44.38 88.35
C SER A 940 -30.66 -45.28 87.37
N LEU A 941 -31.88 -45.69 87.71
CA LEU A 941 -32.69 -46.62 86.90
C LEU A 941 -33.35 -45.91 85.70
N THR A 942 -33.52 -44.60 85.76
CA THR A 942 -34.14 -43.79 84.71
C THR A 942 -33.32 -42.54 84.40
N GLU A 943 -33.32 -42.14 83.13
CA GLU A 943 -32.79 -40.88 82.64
C GLU A 943 -33.92 -40.00 82.10
N THR A 944 -33.83 -38.69 82.33
CA THR A 944 -34.82 -37.72 81.87
C THR A 944 -34.45 -37.27 80.47
N LYS A 945 -35.26 -37.63 79.48
CA LYS A 945 -35.11 -37.13 78.10
C LYS A 945 -35.98 -35.90 77.92
N VAL A 946 -35.37 -34.75 77.66
CA VAL A 946 -36.08 -33.51 77.30
C VAL A 946 -36.29 -33.53 75.80
N HIS A 947 -37.55 -33.48 75.36
CA HIS A 947 -37.92 -33.37 73.95
C HIS A 947 -37.83 -31.91 73.49
N ALA A 948 -37.72 -31.69 72.17
CA ALA A 948 -37.54 -30.35 71.59
C ALA A 948 -38.70 -29.38 71.90
N ASP A 949 -39.85 -29.88 72.37
CA ASP A 949 -41.03 -29.11 72.79
C ASP A 949 -41.06 -28.81 74.32
N GLY A 950 -39.99 -29.15 75.04
CA GLY A 950 -39.86 -28.91 76.48
C GLY A 950 -40.50 -29.99 77.37
N ARG A 951 -41.13 -31.02 76.80
CA ARG A 951 -41.68 -32.15 77.59
C ARG A 951 -40.58 -33.10 78.02
N THR A 952 -40.66 -33.62 79.24
CA THR A 952 -39.75 -34.64 79.76
C THR A 952 -40.41 -36.01 79.75
N SER A 953 -39.74 -37.01 79.18
CA SER A 953 -40.14 -38.41 79.31
C SER A 953 -39.03 -39.20 80.00
N GLY A 954 -39.38 -39.96 81.03
CA GLY A 954 -38.44 -40.89 81.68
C GLY A 954 -38.16 -42.08 80.78
N LYS A 955 -36.90 -42.32 80.46
CA LYS A 955 -36.43 -43.53 79.77
C LYS A 955 -35.66 -44.38 80.76
N LEU A 956 -35.89 -45.70 80.78
CA LEU A 956 -35.04 -46.61 81.56
C LEU A 956 -33.60 -46.52 81.07
N THR A 957 -32.66 -46.37 81.99
CA THR A 957 -31.23 -46.46 81.68
C THR A 957 -30.87 -47.91 81.33
N THR A 958 -29.67 -48.15 80.81
CA THR A 958 -29.16 -49.51 80.61
C THR A 958 -29.16 -50.31 81.92
N TYR A 959 -28.78 -49.67 83.04
CA TYR A 959 -28.82 -50.29 84.36
C TYR A 959 -30.26 -50.57 84.80
N GLY A 960 -31.16 -49.60 84.65
CA GLY A 960 -32.58 -49.78 84.94
C GLY A 960 -33.25 -50.87 84.10
N THR A 961 -32.90 -50.98 82.82
CA THR A 961 -33.41 -52.03 81.92
C THR A 961 -32.94 -53.41 82.38
N LYS A 962 -31.68 -53.54 82.82
CA LYS A 962 -31.15 -54.80 83.38
C LYS A 962 -31.89 -55.16 84.68
N CYS A 963 -32.07 -54.20 85.59
CA CYS A 963 -32.82 -54.42 86.83
C CYS A 963 -34.28 -54.82 86.58
N ALA A 964 -34.96 -54.16 85.63
CA ALA A 964 -36.34 -54.49 85.26
C ALA A 964 -36.44 -55.90 84.64
N LYS A 965 -35.47 -56.30 83.80
CA LYS A 965 -35.39 -57.67 83.26
C LYS A 965 -35.17 -58.69 84.36
N VAL A 966 -34.22 -58.45 85.27
CA VAL A 966 -33.98 -59.32 86.43
C VAL A 966 -35.25 -59.44 87.28
N PHE A 967 -35.95 -58.34 87.54
CA PHE A 967 -37.21 -58.36 88.27
C PHE A 967 -38.27 -59.22 87.58
N LEU A 968 -38.45 -59.10 86.26
CA LEU A 968 -39.41 -59.93 85.51
C LEU A 968 -39.01 -61.41 85.48
N THR A 969 -37.71 -61.71 85.41
CA THR A 969 -37.20 -63.09 85.54
C THR A 969 -37.47 -63.65 86.93
N LEU A 970 -37.16 -62.89 87.98
CA LEU A 970 -37.43 -63.28 89.38
C LEU A 970 -38.93 -63.48 89.61
N LEU A 971 -39.78 -62.62 89.05
CA LEU A 971 -41.24 -62.75 89.17
C LEU A 971 -41.76 -64.03 88.51
N SER A 972 -41.20 -64.41 87.35
CA SER A 972 -41.51 -65.69 86.70
C SER A 972 -41.09 -66.87 87.57
N ILE A 973 -39.84 -66.87 88.06
CA ILE A 973 -39.31 -67.94 88.91
C ILE A 973 -40.14 -68.07 90.19
N LEU A 974 -40.42 -66.96 90.87
CA LEU A 974 -41.26 -66.95 92.07
C LEU A 974 -42.67 -67.46 91.79
N SER A 975 -43.27 -67.08 90.66
CA SER A 975 -44.58 -67.59 90.27
C SER A 975 -44.55 -69.11 90.05
N ASP A 976 -43.52 -69.62 89.37
CA ASP A 976 -43.37 -71.05 89.09
C ASP A 976 -43.10 -71.84 90.38
N ASP A 977 -42.18 -71.38 91.22
CA ASP A 977 -41.81 -72.04 92.48
C ASP A 977 -42.93 -71.97 93.51
N LEU A 978 -43.65 -70.85 93.62
CA LEU A 978 -44.84 -70.76 94.48
C LEU A 978 -45.96 -71.64 93.98
N ASN A 979 -46.14 -71.80 92.66
CA ASN A 979 -47.10 -72.75 92.11
C ASN A 979 -46.67 -74.21 92.36
N ALA A 980 -45.37 -74.52 92.28
CA ALA A 980 -44.83 -75.82 92.64
C ALA A 980 -45.07 -76.11 94.13
N LEU A 981 -44.70 -75.17 95.02
CA LEU A 981 -44.94 -75.26 96.46
C LEU A 981 -46.43 -75.43 96.77
N LYS A 982 -47.29 -74.64 96.11
CA LYS A 982 -48.76 -74.74 96.24
C LYS A 982 -49.25 -76.13 95.86
N THR A 983 -48.69 -76.73 94.81
CA THR A 983 -49.06 -78.07 94.33
C THR A 983 -48.59 -79.16 95.29
N ILE A 984 -47.34 -79.10 95.73
CA ILE A 984 -46.75 -80.09 96.67
C ILE A 984 -47.47 -80.01 98.03
N CYS A 985 -47.76 -78.80 98.53
CA CYS A 985 -48.49 -78.56 99.78
C CYS A 985 -49.97 -78.99 99.72
N LYS A 986 -50.59 -79.02 98.54
CA LYS A 986 -51.94 -79.55 98.35
C LYS A 986 -51.98 -81.08 98.44
N GLY A 987 -50.94 -81.71 97.90
CA GLY A 987 -50.82 -83.16 97.75
C GLY A 987 -49.86 -83.77 98.75
N THR A 988 -48.67 -84.12 98.27
CA THR A 988 -47.71 -85.02 98.93
C THR A 988 -47.33 -84.60 100.35
N CYS A 989 -47.08 -83.31 100.58
CA CYS A 989 -46.61 -82.85 101.89
C CYS A 989 -47.68 -82.19 102.76
N LYS A 990 -48.97 -82.39 102.43
CA LYS A 990 -50.10 -81.72 103.08
C LYS A 990 -50.07 -81.79 104.62
N PHE A 991 -49.71 -82.95 105.16
CA PHE A 991 -49.67 -83.17 106.62
C PHE A 991 -48.26 -83.11 107.22
N GLU A 992 -47.23 -82.84 106.41
CA GLU A 992 -45.85 -82.77 106.86
C GLU A 992 -45.58 -81.46 107.61
N LYS A 993 -44.78 -81.54 108.69
CA LYS A 993 -44.17 -80.38 109.34
C LYS A 993 -43.02 -79.85 108.48
N ILE A 994 -42.63 -78.60 108.67
CA ILE A 994 -41.44 -78.03 108.01
C ILE A 994 -40.18 -78.51 108.72
N SER A 995 -39.71 -79.72 108.41
CA SER A 995 -38.49 -80.30 108.98
C SER A 995 -37.60 -80.87 107.88
N LYS A 996 -36.27 -80.83 108.07
CA LYS A 996 -35.29 -81.30 107.08
C LYS A 996 -35.51 -82.76 106.63
N SER A 997 -36.20 -83.56 107.45
CA SER A 997 -36.55 -84.96 107.16
C SER A 997 -37.84 -85.14 106.35
N THR A 998 -38.53 -84.06 105.99
CA THR A 998 -39.80 -84.08 105.24
C THR A 998 -39.60 -83.48 103.86
N THR A 999 -40.40 -83.90 102.87
CA THR A 999 -40.33 -83.35 101.52
C THR A 999 -40.62 -81.85 101.50
N LEU A 1000 -41.52 -81.37 102.36
CA LEU A 1000 -41.77 -79.93 102.52
C LEU A 1000 -40.54 -79.17 103.04
N GLY A 1001 -39.91 -79.69 104.09
CA GLY A 1001 -38.73 -79.04 104.66
C GLY A 1001 -37.50 -79.15 103.77
N GLU A 1002 -37.35 -80.24 103.02
CA GLU A 1002 -36.29 -80.38 102.01
C GLU A 1002 -36.48 -79.37 100.87
N PHE A 1003 -37.71 -79.24 100.34
CA PHE A 1003 -38.02 -78.22 99.33
C PHE A 1003 -37.71 -76.80 99.83
N LEU A 1004 -38.09 -76.46 101.06
CA LEU A 1004 -37.82 -75.13 101.64
C LEU A 1004 -36.33 -74.93 101.92
N ALA A 1005 -35.61 -75.98 102.33
CA ALA A 1005 -34.17 -75.94 102.49
C ALA A 1005 -33.43 -75.71 101.18
N ASP A 1006 -33.85 -76.41 100.11
CA ASP A 1006 -33.29 -76.25 98.76
C ASP A 1006 -33.53 -74.84 98.20
N ASN A 1007 -34.63 -74.20 98.62
CA ASN A 1007 -34.92 -72.80 98.31
C ASN A 1007 -34.29 -71.81 99.30
N GLY A 1008 -33.32 -72.25 100.10
CA GLY A 1008 -32.45 -71.40 100.91
C GLY A 1008 -32.95 -71.10 102.33
N PHE A 1009 -34.08 -71.64 102.77
CA PHE A 1009 -34.57 -71.44 104.13
C PHE A 1009 -33.90 -72.39 105.13
N ILE A 1010 -33.58 -71.88 106.33
CA ILE A 1010 -33.09 -72.75 107.40
C ILE A 1010 -34.28 -73.45 108.06
N VAL A 1011 -34.52 -74.70 107.66
CA VAL A 1011 -35.54 -75.56 108.27
C VAL A 1011 -35.01 -76.26 109.52
N CYS A 1012 -35.92 -76.57 110.46
CA CYS A 1012 -35.53 -77.28 111.67
C CYS A 1012 -34.94 -78.67 111.35
N LYS A 1013 -33.85 -79.04 112.04
CA LYS A 1013 -33.14 -80.30 111.79
C LYS A 1013 -33.85 -81.50 112.42
N THR A 1014 -34.63 -81.26 113.47
CA THR A 1014 -35.37 -82.24 114.29
C THR A 1014 -36.71 -81.62 114.73
N ASP A 1015 -37.48 -82.26 115.62
CA ASP A 1015 -38.72 -81.67 116.19
C ASP A 1015 -38.47 -80.42 117.08
N ASN A 1016 -37.21 -80.00 117.28
CA ASN A 1016 -36.85 -78.79 118.02
C ASN A 1016 -36.80 -77.55 117.10
N GLN A 1017 -37.25 -76.39 117.60
CA GLN A 1017 -37.25 -75.13 116.85
C GLN A 1017 -35.84 -74.52 116.76
N ASP A 1018 -34.98 -75.12 115.95
CA ASP A 1018 -33.59 -74.71 115.72
C ASP A 1018 -33.35 -74.08 114.33
N GLY A 1019 -34.38 -74.03 113.49
CA GLY A 1019 -34.39 -73.33 112.21
C GLY A 1019 -35.20 -72.04 112.23
N GLU A 1020 -35.06 -71.23 111.18
CA GLU A 1020 -35.83 -70.01 110.94
C GLU A 1020 -37.33 -70.30 110.75
N LEU A 1021 -37.65 -71.41 110.07
CA LEU A 1021 -39.03 -71.81 109.82
C LEU A 1021 -39.59 -72.65 110.97
N ARG A 1022 -40.87 -72.42 111.31
CA ARG A 1022 -41.53 -73.08 112.44
C ARG A 1022 -41.91 -74.53 112.11
N GLY A 1023 -41.19 -75.49 112.66
CA GLY A 1023 -41.37 -76.93 112.41
C GLY A 1023 -42.41 -77.62 113.29
N ASN A 1024 -43.50 -76.96 113.67
CA ASN A 1024 -44.50 -77.53 114.58
C ASN A 1024 -45.84 -77.84 113.90
N GLU A 1025 -46.73 -78.53 114.62
CA GLU A 1025 -47.99 -79.05 114.07
C GLU A 1025 -48.95 -77.99 113.52
N LYS A 1026 -48.81 -76.73 113.96
CA LYS A 1026 -49.63 -75.61 113.48
C LYS A 1026 -49.11 -75.04 112.15
N PHE A 1027 -47.97 -75.52 111.65
CA PHE A 1027 -47.30 -75.03 110.44
C PHE A 1027 -46.93 -76.18 109.50
N ARG A 1028 -47.94 -77.01 109.18
CA ARG A 1028 -47.86 -78.06 108.15
C ARG A 1028 -48.11 -77.54 106.72
N GLY A 1029 -47.77 -78.34 105.72
CA GLY A 1029 -48.00 -78.03 104.29
C GLY A 1029 -49.42 -77.53 103.97
N GLN A 1030 -50.47 -78.10 104.57
CA GLN A 1030 -51.86 -77.64 104.37
C GLN A 1030 -52.08 -76.16 104.75
N HIS A 1031 -51.36 -75.65 105.76
CA HIS A 1031 -51.50 -74.27 106.21
C HIS A 1031 -50.81 -73.33 105.24
N ILE A 1032 -49.66 -73.73 104.69
CA ILE A 1032 -48.99 -73.02 103.59
C ILE A 1032 -49.90 -72.99 102.35
N HIS A 1033 -50.48 -74.14 101.98
CA HIS A 1033 -51.42 -74.21 100.86
C HIS A 1033 -52.64 -73.29 101.07
N THR A 1034 -53.19 -73.25 102.28
CA THR A 1034 -54.32 -72.37 102.62
C THR A 1034 -53.90 -70.91 102.44
N LYS A 1035 -52.74 -70.52 102.97
CA LYS A 1035 -52.20 -69.16 102.84
C LYS A 1035 -51.93 -68.76 101.39
N LEU A 1036 -51.39 -69.65 100.56
CA LEU A 1036 -51.16 -69.40 99.13
C LEU A 1036 -52.46 -69.32 98.30
N ASN A 1037 -53.61 -69.65 98.89
CA ASN A 1037 -54.93 -69.48 98.28
C ASN A 1037 -55.76 -68.37 98.90
N GLU A 1038 -55.28 -67.71 99.96
CA GLU A 1038 -55.97 -66.57 100.52
C GLU A 1038 -55.94 -65.40 99.53
N ASN A 1039 -57.10 -64.77 99.32
CA ASN A 1039 -57.17 -63.54 98.56
C ASN A 1039 -56.44 -62.43 99.32
N ILE A 1040 -55.63 -61.65 98.61
CA ILE A 1040 -54.96 -60.48 99.20
C ILE A 1040 -55.96 -59.32 99.22
N ASP A 1041 -56.43 -58.97 100.41
CA ASP A 1041 -57.34 -57.83 100.62
C ASP A 1041 -56.70 -56.53 100.12
N GLY A 1042 -57.43 -55.82 99.26
CA GLY A 1042 -56.97 -54.58 98.63
C GLY A 1042 -56.22 -54.75 97.31
N ALA A 1043 -55.94 -55.98 96.86
CA ALA A 1043 -55.36 -56.21 95.53
C ALA A 1043 -56.23 -55.60 94.41
N GLU A 1044 -57.55 -55.67 94.54
CA GLU A 1044 -58.49 -55.04 93.60
C GLU A 1044 -58.39 -53.51 93.54
N ARG A 1045 -57.84 -52.87 94.59
CA ARG A 1045 -57.63 -51.42 94.64
C ARG A 1045 -56.29 -51.01 94.01
N ASN A 1046 -55.42 -51.95 93.65
CA ASN A 1046 -54.18 -51.62 92.97
C ASN A 1046 -54.50 -51.19 91.52
N PRO A 1047 -54.30 -49.91 91.15
CA PRO A 1047 -54.70 -49.39 89.84
C PRO A 1047 -53.88 -49.95 88.67
N HIS A 1048 -52.77 -50.66 88.94
CA HIS A 1048 -51.93 -51.27 87.92
C HIS A 1048 -52.40 -52.67 87.53
N LEU A 1049 -52.90 -53.48 88.47
CA LEU A 1049 -53.31 -54.87 88.21
C LEU A 1049 -54.43 -55.00 87.14
N PRO A 1050 -55.46 -54.13 87.09
CA PRO A 1050 -56.46 -54.13 86.02
C PRO A 1050 -55.92 -53.71 84.65
N LYS A 1051 -54.78 -53.00 84.60
CA LYS A 1051 -54.15 -52.52 83.35
C LYS A 1051 -53.24 -53.57 82.72
N CYS A 1052 -52.76 -54.53 83.51
CA CYS A 1052 -52.06 -55.72 83.01
C CYS A 1052 -53.07 -56.71 82.41
N LYS A 1053 -53.72 -56.36 81.29
CA LYS A 1053 -54.54 -57.30 80.52
C LYS A 1053 -53.66 -58.13 79.58
N LYS A 1054 -53.96 -59.43 79.50
CA LYS A 1054 -53.50 -60.33 78.43
C LYS A 1054 -54.15 -59.87 77.12
N GLU A 1055 -53.35 -59.40 76.16
CA GLU A 1055 -53.73 -59.49 74.74
C GLU A 1055 -53.68 -60.96 74.33
N SER A 1056 -54.82 -61.48 73.92
CA SER A 1056 -54.98 -62.78 73.27
C SER A 1056 -54.62 -62.65 71.80
N GLU A 1057 -53.61 -63.38 71.32
CA GLU A 1057 -53.67 -64.26 70.12
C GLU A 1057 -52.28 -64.59 69.53
N GLU A 1058 -52.13 -65.90 69.25
CA GLU A 1058 -51.28 -66.59 68.28
C GLU A 1058 -49.74 -66.53 68.33
N ILE A 1059 -49.20 -67.69 68.73
CA ILE A 1059 -47.83 -68.19 68.57
C ILE A 1059 -47.60 -68.53 67.09
N THR A 1060 -46.52 -68.03 66.48
CA THR A 1060 -45.86 -68.70 65.35
C THR A 1060 -44.34 -68.78 65.53
N GLN A 1061 -43.89 -70.01 65.76
CA GLN A 1061 -42.62 -70.69 65.42
C GLN A 1061 -41.25 -69.96 65.51
N ALA A 1062 -40.37 -70.65 66.23
CA ALA A 1062 -38.95 -70.46 66.52
C ALA A 1062 -38.01 -70.27 65.28
N PRO A 1063 -36.70 -69.99 65.47
CA PRO A 1063 -35.78 -71.05 65.92
C PRO A 1063 -34.80 -70.65 67.03
N ALA A 1064 -34.48 -71.66 67.83
CA ALA A 1064 -33.39 -71.72 68.78
C ALA A 1064 -32.02 -71.46 68.12
N LYS A 1065 -31.09 -70.83 68.87
CA LYS A 1065 -29.66 -71.19 68.88
C LYS A 1065 -28.86 -70.46 69.98
N TYR A 1066 -28.15 -71.29 70.76
CA TYR A 1066 -26.92 -71.10 71.56
C TYR A 1066 -26.96 -70.15 72.78
N SER A 1067 -26.79 -70.65 74.00
CA SER A 1067 -25.63 -71.34 74.63
C SER A 1067 -24.74 -70.35 75.36
N LEU A 1068 -24.58 -70.64 76.65
CA LEU A 1068 -23.72 -69.98 77.62
C LEU A 1068 -22.30 -69.75 77.10
N MET A 1069 -21.80 -68.57 77.45
CA MET A 1069 -20.45 -68.40 77.99
C MET A 1069 -20.57 -67.68 79.33
#